data_AF-F0SNJ6-F1
#
_entry.id   AF-F0SNJ6-F1
#
_cell.length_a   1.000
_cell.length_b   1.000
_cell.length_c   1.000
_cell.angle_alpha   90.00
_cell.angle_beta   90.00
_cell.angle_gamma   90.00
#
_symmetry.space_group_name_H-M   'P 1'
#
loop_
_entity.id
_entity.type
_entity.pdbx_description
1 polymer ?
#
loop_
_entity_poly.entity_id
_entity_poly.type
_entity_poly.pdbx_seq_one_letter_code
_entity_poly.pdbx_strand_id
1 'polypeptide(L)'
;MDFLTEAIKYAEAGFPVFPCVPGSKQPLTSDGFKSATTDEEQIEQWWTETPNANIGIATAGLVVVDVDGIDNSWLQGEEELFSQLSLNAVCMTPRNGTHFWFTQPAGEPVKCSAGKVAPNVDIRGDGGYVVVPPSYIEDDKKGIKGKYQWVYPQILGMRSELTPAPEWLMRQLNGSPKELAKDFGGGNIIPSGQRNTALARIAGSVRRIGCSEHEIRSLLRAVNSQRCDPPIDNTEVDRIARSIARYEPDQTAVSHHEDWAGQDDEHAPQVDTDPGTIPEELLTIPGLVGEVIAHNLKTAFKPQPELALAAALCLMSALTGRKVQDARGTRTNLFAFGIAGTGAGKEHARKLNKKILAEIGADDLIGPEGFASHAGVVSCIDEHPVRLFQIDEFGRLLKTLKNPAASPHLYGIVTVLLKLYTSANSQYIGDAYADTKKIKKIDQPHAVLYGTTVPDSFFEGLTFDSLNDGFLSRVLCFFSSDDLPEPVEPELCGLPETILEQAAEWWKYQPGGNLSMLNGQAAIVATTDDANAVFKQVEADCRQRQQEREDSCAALWSRVEEKTRTMALLYACSRDGINPNVDEDAATWAATLVEHMTRQLIYKSNGWITRGQHDANIKEILRAIRNSGPTGMDRTSLGRKFQHLKSKERDEILRHLIDTCQITEDLSDESRPGPKRIVYRDRRYKS
;
A
#
# COMPACT_ATOMS: atom_id res chain seq x y z
N MET A 1 -34.89 1.26 1.96
CA MET A 1 -34.36 -0.09 2.21
C MET A 1 -35.45 -0.84 2.92
N ASP A 2 -35.77 -2.03 2.44
CA ASP A 2 -36.77 -2.90 3.03
C ASP A 2 -36.10 -3.82 4.06
N PHE A 3 -36.56 -3.79 5.32
CA PHE A 3 -35.96 -4.56 6.41
C PHE A 3 -36.20 -6.06 6.26
N LEU A 4 -37.35 -6.45 5.69
CA LEU A 4 -37.67 -7.85 5.42
C LEU A 4 -36.67 -8.45 4.42
N THR A 5 -36.50 -7.78 3.27
CA THR A 5 -35.53 -8.21 2.25
C THR A 5 -34.13 -8.41 2.84
N GLU A 6 -33.66 -7.53 3.71
CA GLU A 6 -32.34 -7.67 4.33
C GLU A 6 -32.29 -8.78 5.39
N ALA A 7 -33.37 -8.99 6.16
CA ALA A 7 -33.45 -10.08 7.12
C ALA A 7 -33.39 -11.45 6.42
N ILE A 8 -34.09 -11.59 5.28
CA ILE A 8 -34.04 -12.80 4.44
C ILE A 8 -32.61 -13.04 3.93
N LYS A 9 -31.93 -12.01 3.41
CA LYS A 9 -30.52 -12.15 2.95
C LYS A 9 -29.59 -12.68 4.03
N TYR A 10 -29.73 -12.22 5.28
CA TYR A 10 -28.92 -12.76 6.38
C TYR A 10 -29.27 -14.22 6.70
N ALA A 11 -30.55 -14.58 6.65
CA ALA A 11 -31.00 -15.96 6.84
C ALA A 11 -30.48 -16.89 5.74
N GLU A 12 -30.57 -16.48 4.46
CA GLU A 12 -30.00 -17.19 3.30
C GLU A 12 -28.48 -17.34 3.42
N ALA A 13 -27.80 -16.33 3.97
CA ALA A 13 -26.37 -16.38 4.28
C ALA A 13 -26.03 -17.28 5.49
N GLY A 14 -27.02 -17.91 6.13
CA GLY A 14 -26.84 -18.87 7.23
C GLY A 14 -26.84 -18.26 8.64
N PHE A 15 -27.26 -17.01 8.80
CA PHE A 15 -27.34 -16.34 10.09
C PHE A 15 -28.78 -16.37 10.64
N PRO A 16 -29.02 -17.01 11.80
CA PRO A 16 -30.32 -16.94 12.45
C PRO A 16 -30.65 -15.51 12.88
N VAL A 17 -31.75 -14.97 12.35
CA VAL A 17 -32.21 -13.60 12.61
C VAL A 17 -33.44 -13.57 13.50
N PHE A 18 -33.70 -12.44 14.14
CA PHE A 18 -34.93 -12.15 14.87
C PHE A 18 -35.24 -10.64 14.86
N PRO A 19 -36.51 -10.24 15.01
CA PRO A 19 -36.91 -8.84 15.01
C PRO A 19 -36.63 -8.15 16.36
N CYS A 20 -36.19 -6.89 16.29
CA CYS A 20 -36.02 -5.98 17.42
C CYS A 20 -36.96 -4.78 17.31
N VAL A 21 -37.34 -4.20 18.45
CA VAL A 21 -38.15 -2.99 18.53
C VAL A 21 -37.48 -1.89 17.70
N PRO A 22 -38.20 -1.24 16.75
CA PRO A 22 -37.64 -0.19 15.90
C PRO A 22 -36.91 0.89 16.71
N GLY A 23 -35.72 1.28 16.26
CA GLY A 23 -34.90 2.28 16.96
C GLY A 23 -34.23 1.78 18.26
N SER A 24 -34.31 0.50 18.59
CA SER A 24 -33.68 -0.06 19.80
C SER A 24 -32.97 -1.40 19.53
N LYS A 25 -32.32 -1.95 20.57
CA LYS A 25 -31.74 -3.31 20.54
C LYS A 25 -32.62 -4.38 21.19
N GLN A 26 -33.83 -4.03 21.68
CA GLN A 26 -34.66 -4.98 22.42
C GLN A 26 -35.37 -5.96 21.47
N PRO A 27 -35.28 -7.28 21.67
CA PRO A 27 -36.04 -8.26 20.88
C PRO A 27 -37.56 -8.06 20.98
N LEU A 28 -38.30 -8.31 19.90
CA LEU A 28 -39.77 -8.31 19.86
C LEU A 28 -40.39 -9.67 20.19
N THR A 29 -39.59 -10.73 20.15
CA THR A 29 -40.01 -12.13 20.35
C THR A 29 -40.19 -12.47 21.83
N SER A 30 -41.11 -13.38 22.14
CA SER A 30 -41.44 -13.79 23.51
C SER A 30 -40.29 -14.44 24.27
N ASP A 31 -39.45 -15.23 23.58
CA ASP A 31 -38.24 -15.85 24.16
C ASP A 31 -36.97 -15.03 23.88
N GLY A 32 -37.14 -13.77 23.45
CA GLY A 32 -36.07 -12.87 23.08
C GLY A 32 -35.23 -13.40 21.90
N PHE A 33 -33.93 -13.10 21.89
CA PHE A 33 -33.02 -13.51 20.81
C PHE A 33 -32.90 -15.03 20.60
N LYS A 34 -33.41 -15.85 21.54
CA LYS A 34 -33.39 -17.32 21.42
C LYS A 34 -34.37 -17.84 20.38
N SER A 35 -35.35 -17.03 19.98
CA SER A 35 -36.25 -17.35 18.87
C SER A 35 -35.61 -17.18 17.49
N ALA A 36 -34.33 -16.77 17.40
CA ALA A 36 -33.68 -16.53 16.12
C ALA A 36 -33.74 -17.73 15.19
N THR A 37 -34.10 -17.50 13.92
CA THR A 37 -34.32 -18.55 12.93
C THR A 37 -33.76 -18.17 11.57
N THR A 38 -33.55 -19.18 10.71
CA THR A 38 -33.29 -19.00 9.28
C THR A 38 -34.49 -19.42 8.42
N ASP A 39 -35.62 -19.73 9.05
CA ASP A 39 -36.87 -20.09 8.39
C ASP A 39 -37.54 -18.85 7.80
N GLU A 40 -37.62 -18.80 6.47
CA GLU A 40 -38.12 -17.67 5.70
C GLU A 40 -39.58 -17.35 6.03
N GLU A 41 -40.46 -18.35 6.16
CA GLU A 41 -41.88 -18.13 6.46
C GLU A 41 -42.07 -17.42 7.80
N GLN A 42 -41.29 -17.80 8.80
CA GLN A 42 -41.33 -17.19 10.13
C GLN A 42 -40.79 -15.75 10.10
N ILE A 43 -39.73 -15.50 9.32
CA ILE A 43 -39.14 -14.16 9.15
C ILE A 43 -40.12 -13.25 8.42
N GLU A 44 -40.75 -13.72 7.34
CA GLU A 44 -41.79 -12.99 6.63
C GLU A 44 -42.96 -12.62 7.55
N GLN A 45 -43.40 -13.55 8.39
CA GLN A 45 -44.46 -13.27 9.37
C GLN A 45 -44.07 -12.13 10.33
N TRP A 46 -42.88 -12.20 10.93
CA TRP A 46 -42.43 -11.18 11.89
C TRP A 46 -42.35 -9.77 11.29
N TRP A 47 -41.81 -9.65 10.07
CA TRP A 47 -41.70 -8.35 9.40
C TRP A 47 -42.99 -7.92 8.69
N THR A 48 -43.94 -8.83 8.46
CA THR A 48 -45.31 -8.45 8.10
C THR A 48 -46.02 -7.78 9.28
N GLU A 49 -45.84 -8.30 10.49
CA GLU A 49 -46.40 -7.72 11.71
C GLU A 49 -45.71 -6.39 12.10
N THR A 50 -44.39 -6.30 11.93
CA THR A 50 -43.60 -5.08 12.22
C THR A 50 -42.61 -4.76 11.10
N PRO A 51 -43.03 -4.05 10.03
CA PRO A 51 -42.19 -3.82 8.83
C PRO A 51 -40.89 -3.04 9.04
N ASN A 52 -40.81 -2.26 10.12
CA ASN A 52 -39.63 -1.45 10.46
C ASN A 52 -38.83 -2.02 11.64
N ALA A 53 -39.04 -3.29 12.00
CA ALA A 53 -38.28 -3.95 13.05
C ALA A 53 -36.78 -3.96 12.70
N ASN A 54 -35.95 -3.58 13.66
CA ASN A 54 -34.50 -3.74 13.55
C ASN A 54 -34.15 -5.24 13.46
N ILE A 55 -33.03 -5.56 12.84
CA ILE A 55 -32.59 -6.95 12.61
C ILE A 55 -31.53 -7.31 13.66
N GLY A 56 -31.82 -8.33 14.47
CA GLY A 56 -30.86 -8.97 15.37
C GLY A 56 -30.36 -10.29 14.78
N ILE A 57 -29.07 -10.60 15.00
CA ILE A 57 -28.45 -11.90 14.71
C ILE A 57 -28.02 -12.54 16.02
N ALA A 58 -28.41 -13.80 16.25
CA ALA A 58 -27.91 -14.58 17.38
C ALA A 58 -26.46 -15.01 17.14
N THR A 59 -25.58 -14.81 18.13
CA THR A 59 -24.12 -15.04 17.99
C THR A 59 -23.69 -16.47 18.34
N ALA A 60 -24.60 -17.44 18.26
CA ALA A 60 -24.27 -18.84 18.52
C ALA A 60 -23.32 -19.38 17.45
N GLY A 61 -22.17 -19.92 17.83
CA GLY A 61 -21.10 -20.36 16.93
C GLY A 61 -20.33 -19.22 16.24
N LEU A 62 -20.51 -17.98 16.71
CA LEU A 62 -19.80 -16.79 16.23
C LEU A 62 -18.99 -16.17 17.35
N VAL A 63 -18.01 -15.35 16.98
CA VAL A 63 -17.28 -14.46 17.90
C VAL A 63 -17.32 -13.07 17.28
N VAL A 64 -18.09 -12.16 17.87
CA VAL A 64 -18.13 -10.76 17.47
C VAL A 64 -17.40 -9.91 18.50
N VAL A 65 -16.36 -9.21 18.07
CA VAL A 65 -15.60 -8.26 18.90
C VAL A 65 -16.25 -6.89 18.78
N ASP A 66 -16.86 -6.43 19.86
CA ASP A 66 -17.62 -5.18 19.98
C ASP A 66 -16.75 -4.13 20.67
N VAL A 67 -16.13 -3.26 19.87
CA VAL A 67 -15.23 -2.20 20.33
C VAL A 67 -16.01 -0.90 20.46
N ASP A 68 -16.14 -0.41 21.70
CA ASP A 68 -16.85 0.83 21.99
C ASP A 68 -15.94 2.05 21.80
N GLY A 69 -16.38 2.98 20.94
CA GLY A 69 -15.78 4.29 20.70
C GLY A 69 -14.64 4.33 19.68
N ILE A 70 -14.55 5.42 18.91
CA ILE A 70 -13.54 5.61 17.86
C ILE A 70 -12.13 5.84 18.41
N ASP A 71 -12.04 6.35 19.65
CA ASP A 71 -10.78 6.62 20.37
C ASP A 71 -10.40 5.47 21.32
N ASN A 72 -10.89 4.25 21.08
CA ASN A 72 -10.56 3.12 21.94
C ASN A 72 -9.04 2.85 21.91
N SER A 73 -8.38 3.03 23.04
CA SER A 73 -6.92 2.91 23.18
C SER A 73 -6.39 1.51 22.86
N TRP A 74 -7.25 0.49 22.82
CA TRP A 74 -6.86 -0.87 22.44
C TRP A 74 -6.41 -1.00 20.98
N LEU A 75 -6.90 -0.12 20.10
CA LEU A 75 -6.56 -0.13 18.66
C LEU A 75 -5.67 1.06 18.25
N GLN A 76 -5.36 1.98 19.16
CA GLN A 76 -4.53 3.14 18.87
C GLN A 76 -3.05 2.74 18.73
N GLY A 77 -2.50 2.90 17.52
CA GLY A 77 -1.11 2.53 17.22
C GLY A 77 -0.87 1.02 17.05
N GLU A 78 -1.93 0.21 17.09
CA GLU A 78 -1.90 -1.25 16.97
C GLU A 78 -2.47 -1.67 15.60
N GLU A 79 -1.85 -1.17 14.52
CA GLU A 79 -2.33 -1.33 13.13
C GLU A 79 -2.38 -2.80 12.68
N GLU A 80 -1.47 -3.63 13.19
CA GLU A 80 -1.44 -5.06 12.95
C GLU A 80 -2.66 -5.77 13.60
N LEU A 81 -3.00 -5.38 14.82
CA LEU A 81 -4.16 -5.90 15.55
C LEU A 81 -5.46 -5.53 14.83
N PHE A 82 -5.57 -4.29 14.38
CA PHE A 82 -6.70 -3.81 13.59
C PHE A 82 -6.86 -4.58 12.27
N SER A 83 -5.74 -4.84 11.58
CA SER A 83 -5.73 -5.60 10.32
C SER A 83 -6.18 -7.05 10.52
N GLN A 84 -5.74 -7.70 11.59
CA GLN A 84 -6.16 -9.06 11.94
C GLN A 84 -7.64 -9.12 12.39
N LEU A 85 -8.14 -8.06 13.02
CA LEU A 85 -9.56 -7.96 13.38
C LEU A 85 -10.46 -7.68 12.15
N SER A 86 -9.94 -6.98 11.14
CA SER A 86 -10.70 -6.55 9.95
C SER A 86 -10.68 -7.56 8.79
N LEU A 87 -10.28 -8.81 9.04
CA LEU A 87 -10.17 -9.86 8.01
C LEU A 87 -11.52 -10.28 7.41
N ASN A 88 -12.60 -10.12 8.16
CA ASN A 88 -13.96 -10.51 7.77
C ASN A 88 -14.87 -9.28 7.70
N ALA A 89 -16.14 -9.42 8.08
CA ALA A 89 -17.11 -8.32 8.09
C ALA A 89 -16.82 -7.32 9.22
N VAL A 90 -16.97 -6.04 8.89
CA VAL A 90 -16.79 -4.91 9.82
C VAL A 90 -18.05 -4.04 9.80
N CYS A 91 -18.67 -3.86 10.97
CA CYS A 91 -19.88 -3.03 11.12
C CYS A 91 -19.62 -1.85 12.04
N MET A 92 -19.85 -0.62 11.55
CA MET A 92 -19.89 0.56 12.39
C MET A 92 -21.20 0.59 13.20
N THR A 93 -21.11 0.98 14.47
CA THR A 93 -22.27 1.10 15.37
C THR A 93 -22.75 2.55 15.48
N PRO A 94 -24.02 2.80 15.86
CA PRO A 94 -24.57 4.13 16.08
C PRO A 94 -23.84 5.01 17.13
N ARG A 95 -22.89 4.44 17.88
CA ARG A 95 -22.12 5.15 18.93
C ARG A 95 -20.65 5.32 18.55
N ASN A 96 -20.32 5.28 17.26
CA ASN A 96 -18.96 5.35 16.74
C ASN A 96 -18.05 4.20 17.24
N GLY A 97 -18.63 3.05 17.56
CA GLY A 97 -17.90 1.80 17.82
C GLY A 97 -17.87 0.89 16.60
N THR A 98 -17.21 -0.26 16.71
CA THR A 98 -17.03 -1.21 15.59
C THR A 98 -17.25 -2.65 16.04
N HIS A 99 -17.98 -3.43 15.24
CA HIS A 99 -18.06 -4.88 15.37
C HIS A 99 -17.14 -5.57 14.36
N PHE A 100 -16.31 -6.50 14.81
CA PHE A 100 -15.51 -7.40 13.97
C PHE A 100 -16.03 -8.83 14.09
N TRP A 101 -16.22 -9.52 12.96
CA TRP A 101 -16.96 -10.78 12.91
C TRP A 101 -16.08 -11.99 12.63
N PHE A 102 -16.26 -13.08 13.38
CA PHE A 102 -15.55 -14.34 13.19
C PHE A 102 -16.45 -15.54 13.45
N THR A 103 -16.07 -16.69 12.90
CA THR A 103 -16.60 -17.98 13.38
C THR A 103 -15.89 -18.41 14.66
N GLN A 104 -16.58 -19.17 15.50
CA GLN A 104 -15.95 -19.81 16.64
C GLN A 104 -15.05 -20.97 16.16
N PRO A 105 -13.78 -21.06 16.59
CA PRO A 105 -12.94 -22.22 16.34
C PRO A 105 -13.50 -23.50 16.97
N ALA A 106 -13.05 -24.66 16.48
CA ALA A 106 -13.42 -25.95 17.05
C ALA A 106 -12.96 -26.05 18.52
N GLY A 107 -13.88 -26.36 19.43
CA GLY A 107 -13.61 -26.41 20.87
C GLY A 107 -14.80 -26.02 21.73
N GLU A 108 -14.54 -25.56 22.96
CA GLU A 108 -15.59 -25.08 23.87
C GLU A 108 -16.27 -23.80 23.35
N PRO A 109 -17.60 -23.66 23.56
CA PRO A 109 -18.34 -22.44 23.24
C PRO A 109 -17.75 -21.17 23.85
N VAL A 110 -17.44 -20.18 23.02
CA VAL A 110 -16.99 -18.85 23.46
C VAL A 110 -18.20 -18.12 24.02
N LYS A 111 -18.21 -17.86 25.33
CA LYS A 111 -19.28 -17.10 25.99
C LYS A 111 -19.11 -15.60 25.80
N CYS A 112 -20.22 -14.87 25.93
CA CYS A 112 -20.15 -13.42 26.01
C CYS A 112 -19.31 -12.96 27.20
N SER A 113 -18.51 -11.92 27.01
CA SER A 113 -17.71 -11.33 28.07
C SER A 113 -17.56 -9.83 27.87
N ALA A 114 -17.56 -9.06 28.95
CA ALA A 114 -17.34 -7.62 28.89
C ALA A 114 -15.92 -7.28 29.36
N GLY A 115 -15.19 -6.50 28.57
CA GLY A 115 -13.87 -5.99 28.92
C GLY A 115 -12.78 -7.03 29.17
N LYS A 116 -12.98 -8.30 28.77
CA LYS A 116 -12.04 -9.40 29.06
C LYS A 116 -10.75 -9.30 28.25
N VAL A 117 -10.87 -8.79 27.03
CA VAL A 117 -9.76 -8.59 26.10
C VAL A 117 -9.05 -7.27 26.37
N ALA A 118 -9.82 -6.19 26.48
CA ALA A 118 -9.36 -4.86 26.85
C ALA A 118 -10.52 -4.01 27.38
N PRO A 119 -10.25 -2.89 28.07
CA PRO A 119 -11.30 -1.95 28.47
C PRO A 119 -12.14 -1.48 27.28
N ASN A 120 -13.47 -1.45 27.45
CA ASN A 120 -14.43 -1.08 26.40
C ASN A 120 -14.38 -1.98 25.14
N VAL A 121 -13.96 -3.23 25.32
CA VAL A 121 -13.99 -4.28 24.29
C VAL A 121 -14.79 -5.46 24.82
N ASP A 122 -15.97 -5.65 24.25
CA ASP A 122 -16.90 -6.71 24.56
C ASP A 122 -16.79 -7.85 23.54
N ILE A 123 -17.04 -9.07 23.98
CA ILE A 123 -17.20 -10.24 23.10
C ILE A 123 -18.65 -10.67 23.13
N ARG A 124 -19.26 -10.80 21.95
CA ARG A 124 -20.57 -11.43 21.74
C ARG A 124 -20.33 -12.79 21.10
N GLY A 125 -20.52 -13.83 21.90
CA GLY A 125 -20.44 -15.22 21.47
C GLY A 125 -21.70 -15.98 21.83
N ASP A 126 -21.58 -17.26 22.14
CA ASP A 126 -22.70 -18.11 22.54
C ASP A 126 -23.50 -17.53 23.70
N GLY A 127 -24.83 -17.45 23.52
CA GLY A 127 -25.75 -16.85 24.47
C GLY A 127 -25.90 -15.33 24.36
N GLY A 128 -25.40 -14.72 23.28
CA GLY A 128 -25.57 -13.31 22.95
C GLY A 128 -26.23 -13.08 21.59
N TYR A 129 -26.34 -11.80 21.24
CA TYR A 129 -26.78 -11.33 19.94
C TYR A 129 -26.16 -9.96 19.62
N VAL A 130 -26.23 -9.58 18.35
CA VAL A 130 -25.88 -8.24 17.85
C VAL A 130 -26.97 -7.72 16.92
N VAL A 131 -27.04 -6.39 16.74
CA VAL A 131 -27.96 -5.74 15.79
C VAL A 131 -27.15 -5.33 14.57
N VAL A 132 -27.72 -5.51 13.37
CA VAL A 132 -27.02 -5.34 12.08
C VAL A 132 -27.72 -4.37 11.14
N PRO A 133 -27.02 -3.82 10.12
CA PRO A 133 -27.63 -2.96 9.11
C PRO A 133 -28.83 -3.65 8.41
N PRO A 134 -29.87 -2.92 7.99
CA PRO A 134 -29.99 -1.45 7.96
C PRO A 134 -30.54 -0.82 9.26
N SER A 135 -30.48 -1.54 10.38
CA SER A 135 -31.00 -1.11 11.69
C SER A 135 -30.45 0.23 12.18
N TYR A 136 -31.19 0.87 13.09
CA TYR A 136 -30.84 2.15 13.68
C TYR A 136 -31.19 2.21 15.17
N ILE A 137 -30.55 3.13 15.89
CA ILE A 137 -30.86 3.42 17.29
C ILE A 137 -31.30 4.87 17.41
N GLU A 138 -32.40 5.08 18.13
CA GLU A 138 -32.95 6.38 18.48
C GLU A 138 -33.38 6.34 19.96
N ASP A 139 -32.54 6.90 20.83
CA ASP A 139 -32.75 6.98 22.28
C ASP A 139 -32.52 8.42 22.74
N ASP A 140 -33.60 9.20 22.78
CA ASP A 140 -33.60 10.61 23.17
C ASP A 140 -33.09 10.82 24.60
N LYS A 141 -33.30 9.85 25.50
CA LYS A 141 -32.85 9.95 26.90
C LYS A 141 -31.33 9.87 27.03
N LYS A 142 -30.68 9.16 26.11
CA LYS A 142 -29.23 9.00 26.06
C LYS A 142 -28.56 9.85 24.97
N GLY A 143 -29.35 10.63 24.21
CA GLY A 143 -28.86 11.47 23.12
C GLY A 143 -28.26 10.69 21.95
N ILE A 144 -28.71 9.46 21.71
CA ILE A 144 -28.14 8.60 20.67
C ILE A 144 -29.09 8.54 19.48
N LYS A 145 -28.61 8.95 18.32
CA LYS A 145 -29.32 8.78 17.05
C LYS A 145 -28.32 8.41 15.96
N GLY A 146 -28.40 7.20 15.44
CA GLY A 146 -27.45 6.71 14.44
C GLY A 146 -27.84 5.37 13.85
N LYS A 147 -27.14 4.94 12.80
CA LYS A 147 -27.43 3.70 12.06
C LYS A 147 -26.26 2.73 12.13
N TYR A 148 -26.56 1.44 12.06
CA TYR A 148 -25.53 0.44 11.79
C TYR A 148 -25.18 0.49 10.30
N GLN A 149 -23.90 0.40 9.98
CA GLN A 149 -23.41 0.43 8.59
C GLN A 149 -22.27 -0.57 8.40
N TRP A 150 -22.38 -1.41 7.36
CA TRP A 150 -21.24 -2.21 6.92
C TRP A 150 -20.17 -1.31 6.30
N VAL A 151 -18.91 -1.62 6.57
CA VAL A 151 -17.75 -1.01 5.91
C VAL A 151 -17.51 -1.75 4.60
N TYR A 152 -17.36 -1.05 3.48
CA TYR A 152 -17.10 -1.69 2.18
C TYR A 152 -15.59 -1.80 1.91
N PRO A 153 -15.07 -2.95 1.41
CA PRO A 153 -15.81 -4.14 0.98
C PRO A 153 -16.14 -5.17 2.09
N GLN A 154 -15.80 -4.91 3.35
CA GLN A 154 -16.02 -5.79 4.52
C GLN A 154 -17.50 -5.93 4.97
N ILE A 155 -18.37 -6.27 4.03
CA ILE A 155 -19.78 -6.57 4.29
C ILE A 155 -19.95 -8.03 4.74
N LEU A 156 -21.02 -8.33 5.49
CA LEU A 156 -21.29 -9.71 5.91
C LEU A 156 -21.76 -10.55 4.73
N GLY A 157 -20.88 -11.43 4.24
CA GLY A 157 -21.13 -12.44 3.20
C GLY A 157 -21.75 -13.72 3.76
N MET A 158 -21.40 -14.89 3.21
CA MET A 158 -21.93 -16.16 3.73
C MET A 158 -21.29 -16.52 5.08
N ARG A 159 -22.08 -17.09 6.00
CA ARG A 159 -21.58 -17.55 7.31
C ARG A 159 -20.45 -18.57 7.18
N SER A 160 -20.50 -19.43 6.15
CA SER A 160 -19.47 -20.42 5.84
C SER A 160 -18.15 -19.82 5.36
N GLU A 161 -18.15 -18.57 4.91
CA GLU A 161 -16.96 -17.86 4.41
C GLU A 161 -16.23 -17.10 5.52
N LEU A 162 -16.85 -16.93 6.70
CA LEU A 162 -16.22 -16.29 7.85
C LEU A 162 -15.07 -17.13 8.41
N THR A 163 -13.89 -16.52 8.52
CA THR A 163 -12.75 -17.20 9.13
C THR A 163 -12.90 -17.32 10.65
N PRO A 164 -12.30 -18.35 11.27
CA PRO A 164 -12.28 -18.48 12.72
C PRO A 164 -11.58 -17.31 13.41
N ALA A 165 -11.97 -17.02 14.65
CA ALA A 165 -11.32 -16.00 15.47
C ALA A 165 -9.80 -16.29 15.61
N PRO A 166 -8.92 -15.26 15.48
CA PRO A 166 -7.48 -15.45 15.55
C PRO A 166 -7.02 -16.14 16.84
N GLU A 167 -5.96 -16.96 16.75
CA GLU A 167 -5.49 -17.76 17.88
C GLU A 167 -5.05 -16.91 19.08
N TRP A 168 -4.47 -15.72 18.85
CA TRP A 168 -4.11 -14.81 19.93
C TRP A 168 -5.33 -14.32 20.71
N LEU A 169 -6.44 -14.03 20.00
CA LEU A 169 -7.70 -13.58 20.60
C LEU A 169 -8.28 -14.72 21.43
N MET A 170 -8.26 -15.93 20.88
CA MET A 170 -8.69 -17.13 21.59
C MET A 170 -7.85 -17.43 22.82
N ARG A 171 -6.53 -17.21 22.78
CA ARG A 171 -5.65 -17.34 23.96
C ARG A 171 -5.98 -16.31 25.04
N GLN A 172 -6.31 -15.07 24.67
CA GLN A 172 -6.77 -14.07 25.64
C GLN A 172 -8.14 -14.42 26.24
N LEU A 173 -9.03 -15.02 25.45
CA LEU A 173 -10.34 -15.46 25.92
C LEU A 173 -10.31 -16.74 26.76
N ASN A 174 -9.39 -17.66 26.48
CA ASN A 174 -9.26 -18.94 27.18
C ASN A 174 -8.25 -18.88 28.34
N GLY A 175 -7.40 -17.87 28.38
CA GLY A 175 -6.40 -17.69 29.43
C GLY A 175 -7.04 -17.54 30.81
N SER A 176 -6.68 -18.45 31.72
CA SER A 176 -6.81 -18.15 33.15
C SER A 176 -5.78 -17.05 33.49
N PRO A 177 -6.07 -16.12 34.42
CA PRO A 177 -5.23 -14.94 34.68
C PRO A 177 -3.78 -15.24 35.16
N LYS A 178 -3.40 -16.51 35.25
CA LYS A 178 -2.14 -16.98 35.84
C LYS A 178 -1.06 -17.38 34.84
N GLU A 179 -1.35 -17.53 33.54
CA GLU A 179 -0.36 -18.03 32.57
C GLU A 179 0.10 -17.01 31.51
N LEU A 180 -0.60 -15.86 31.35
CA LEU A 180 -0.25 -14.83 30.37
C LEU A 180 0.83 -13.82 30.82
N ALA A 181 1.35 -13.91 32.04
CA ALA A 181 2.24 -12.88 32.59
C ALA A 181 3.74 -13.06 32.26
N LYS A 182 4.09 -13.80 31.20
CA LYS A 182 5.49 -14.18 30.95
C LYS A 182 6.15 -13.64 29.68
N ASP A 183 5.42 -13.15 28.69
CA ASP A 183 6.04 -12.65 27.45
C ASP A 183 5.66 -11.19 27.18
N PHE A 184 6.68 -10.33 27.31
CA PHE A 184 6.80 -8.96 26.82
C PHE A 184 5.72 -7.92 27.20
N GLY A 185 6.06 -7.10 28.19
CA GLY A 185 5.86 -5.64 28.04
C GLY A 185 4.60 -4.97 28.59
N GLY A 186 4.09 -5.34 29.77
CA GLY A 186 3.01 -4.57 30.41
C GLY A 186 2.95 -4.84 31.91
N GLY A 187 3.77 -4.16 32.69
CA GLY A 187 4.01 -4.57 34.06
C GLY A 187 3.21 -3.80 35.12
N ASN A 188 2.47 -4.53 35.96
CA ASN A 188 1.79 -4.00 37.16
C ASN A 188 2.71 -3.18 38.08
N ILE A 189 2.10 -2.24 38.82
CA ILE A 189 2.73 -1.42 39.86
C ILE A 189 3.34 -2.31 40.95
N ILE A 190 4.58 -2.01 41.34
CA ILE A 190 5.40 -2.67 42.34
C ILE A 190 5.29 -1.85 43.64
N PRO A 191 4.51 -2.31 44.63
CA PRO A 191 4.23 -1.55 45.84
C PRO A 191 5.41 -1.53 46.82
N SER A 192 5.39 -0.56 47.74
CA SER A 192 6.35 -0.45 48.83
C SER A 192 6.55 -1.77 49.60
N GLY A 193 7.82 -2.19 49.77
CA GLY A 193 8.21 -3.46 50.40
C GLY A 193 8.68 -4.56 49.44
N GLN A 194 8.33 -4.50 48.15
CA GLN A 194 8.72 -5.53 47.15
C GLN A 194 9.67 -5.01 46.05
N ARG A 195 9.93 -3.70 46.02
CA ARG A 195 10.62 -2.99 44.94
C ARG A 195 12.07 -3.44 44.72
N ASN A 196 12.88 -3.55 45.77
CA ASN A 196 14.28 -3.98 45.65
C ASN A 196 14.40 -5.43 45.14
N THR A 197 13.55 -6.33 45.65
CA THR A 197 13.52 -7.73 45.23
C THR A 197 13.07 -7.88 43.77
N ALA A 198 12.07 -7.09 43.36
CA ALA A 198 11.59 -7.09 41.97
C ALA A 198 12.64 -6.56 40.98
N LEU A 199 13.28 -5.43 41.29
CA LEU A 199 14.34 -4.86 40.45
C LEU A 199 15.57 -5.77 40.39
N ALA A 200 15.97 -6.40 41.50
CA ALA A 200 17.06 -7.38 41.52
C ALA A 200 16.74 -8.62 40.67
N ARG A 201 15.49 -9.10 40.67
CA ARG A 201 15.05 -10.23 39.86
C ARG A 201 15.07 -9.91 38.35
N ILE A 202 14.62 -8.71 37.99
CA ILE A 202 14.64 -8.22 36.59
C ILE A 202 16.09 -8.07 36.12
N ALA A 203 16.96 -7.44 36.92
CA ALA A 203 18.38 -7.34 36.59
C ALA A 203 19.04 -8.71 36.43
N GLY A 204 18.67 -9.68 37.28
CA GLY A 204 19.20 -11.04 37.22
C GLY A 204 18.80 -11.79 35.95
N SER A 205 17.58 -11.57 35.45
CA SER A 205 17.12 -12.23 34.22
C SER A 205 17.84 -11.71 32.99
N VAL A 206 18.00 -10.37 32.87
CA VAL A 206 18.71 -9.79 31.72
C VAL A 206 20.23 -9.98 31.81
N ARG A 207 20.79 -10.09 33.02
CA ARG A 207 22.22 -10.42 33.20
C ARG A 207 22.54 -11.84 32.73
N ARG A 208 21.65 -12.81 32.91
CA ARG A 208 21.85 -14.19 32.40
C ARG A 208 21.92 -14.25 30.88
N ILE A 209 21.32 -13.29 30.19
CA ILE A 209 21.27 -13.17 28.72
C ILE A 209 22.43 -12.26 28.22
N GLY A 210 23.40 -11.94 29.09
CA GLY A 210 24.62 -11.24 28.69
C GLY A 210 24.60 -9.72 28.80
N CYS A 211 23.49 -9.09 29.21
CA CYS A 211 23.42 -7.62 29.31
C CYS A 211 24.49 -7.03 30.25
N SER A 212 25.09 -5.93 29.81
CA SER A 212 26.11 -5.16 30.51
C SER A 212 25.52 -4.35 31.68
N GLU A 213 26.36 -3.91 32.62
CA GLU A 213 25.91 -3.05 33.75
C GLU A 213 25.16 -1.80 33.25
N HIS A 214 25.57 -1.23 32.12
CA HIS A 214 24.96 -0.03 31.57
C HIS A 214 23.52 -0.28 31.08
N GLU A 215 23.29 -1.39 30.39
CA GLU A 215 21.97 -1.78 29.87
C GLU A 215 21.02 -2.17 31.00
N ILE A 216 21.52 -2.94 31.98
CA ILE A 216 20.77 -3.30 33.18
C ILE A 216 20.33 -2.04 33.93
N ARG A 217 21.23 -1.06 34.09
CA ARG A 217 20.95 0.20 34.79
C ARG A 217 19.87 1.01 34.09
N SER A 218 19.96 1.16 32.77
CA SER A 218 18.98 1.91 31.97
C SER A 218 17.60 1.27 32.06
N LEU A 219 17.52 -0.07 31.97
CA LEU A 219 16.28 -0.81 32.14
C LEU A 219 15.68 -0.65 33.54
N LEU A 220 16.48 -0.81 34.60
CA LEU A 220 15.98 -0.71 35.98
C LEU A 220 15.50 0.70 36.33
N ARG A 221 16.13 1.74 35.80
CA ARG A 221 15.68 3.13 35.98
C ARG A 221 14.32 3.37 35.33
N ALA A 222 14.12 2.87 34.10
CA ALA A 222 12.83 2.94 33.43
C ALA A 222 11.74 2.19 34.22
N VAL A 223 12.02 0.96 34.64
CA VAL A 223 11.11 0.15 35.46
C VAL A 223 10.78 0.82 36.79
N ASN A 224 11.76 1.40 37.48
CA ASN A 224 11.55 2.10 38.74
C ASN A 224 10.65 3.34 38.56
N SER A 225 10.88 4.15 37.52
CA SER A 225 10.07 5.34 37.25
C SER A 225 8.63 5.04 36.82
N GLN A 226 8.43 3.91 36.13
CA GLN A 226 7.14 3.58 35.53
C GLN A 226 6.32 2.63 36.40
N ARG A 227 6.96 1.85 37.27
CA ARG A 227 6.30 0.75 37.97
C ARG A 227 6.50 0.75 39.48
N CYS A 228 7.50 1.41 40.07
CA CYS A 228 7.63 1.40 41.53
C CYS A 228 6.80 2.53 42.17
N ASP A 229 5.95 2.19 43.15
CA ASP A 229 5.15 3.18 43.88
C ASP A 229 5.36 3.11 45.42
N PRO A 230 5.95 4.15 46.05
CA PRO A 230 6.62 5.27 45.38
C PRO A 230 7.90 4.80 44.66
N PRO A 231 8.50 5.60 43.76
CA PRO A 231 9.80 5.27 43.16
C PRO A 231 10.89 5.13 44.23
N ILE A 232 11.89 4.26 43.98
CA ILE A 232 13.08 4.18 44.82
C ILE A 232 14.11 5.19 44.31
N ASP A 233 15.01 5.66 45.18
CA ASP A 233 16.07 6.58 44.76
C ASP A 233 16.97 5.97 43.68
N ASN A 234 17.37 6.79 42.70
CA ASN A 234 18.16 6.31 41.56
C ASN A 234 19.55 5.82 42.00
N THR A 235 20.09 6.28 43.14
CA THR A 235 21.35 5.73 43.67
C THR A 235 21.18 4.31 44.22
N GLU A 236 19.98 3.96 44.70
CA GLU A 236 19.61 2.60 45.12
C GLU A 236 19.45 1.68 43.90
N VAL A 237 18.79 2.16 42.84
CA VAL A 237 18.60 1.43 41.57
C VAL A 237 19.94 1.12 40.90
N ASP A 238 20.85 2.10 40.86
CA ASP A 238 22.20 1.90 40.33
C ASP A 238 23.00 0.89 41.14
N ARG A 239 22.80 0.85 42.47
CA ARG A 239 23.44 -0.13 43.36
C ARG A 239 22.96 -1.54 43.05
N ILE A 240 21.66 -1.72 42.78
CA ILE A 240 21.09 -3.02 42.38
C ILE A 240 21.67 -3.47 41.03
N ALA A 241 21.71 -2.58 40.03
CA ALA A 241 22.30 -2.89 38.72
C ALA A 241 23.77 -3.29 38.84
N ARG A 242 24.57 -2.55 39.60
CA ARG A 242 25.99 -2.85 39.85
C ARG A 242 26.21 -4.12 40.65
N SER A 243 25.34 -4.42 41.61
CA SER A 243 25.41 -5.65 42.41
C SER A 243 25.19 -6.88 41.54
N ILE A 244 24.21 -6.83 40.64
CA ILE A 244 23.84 -7.96 39.76
C ILE A 244 24.81 -8.13 38.60
N ALA A 245 25.38 -7.04 38.05
CA ALA A 245 26.35 -7.11 36.97
C ALA A 245 27.67 -7.82 37.35
N ARG A 246 27.95 -7.99 38.65
CA ARG A 246 29.13 -8.72 39.15
C ARG A 246 29.06 -10.24 38.94
N TYR A 247 27.88 -10.79 38.74
CA TYR A 247 27.71 -12.21 38.44
C TYR A 247 28.01 -12.47 36.96
N GLU A 248 28.71 -13.56 36.66
CA GLU A 248 29.00 -13.96 35.29
C GLU A 248 27.73 -14.41 34.56
N PRO A 249 27.55 -14.05 33.27
CA PRO A 249 26.43 -14.53 32.47
C PRO A 249 26.50 -16.05 32.29
N ASP A 250 25.34 -16.70 32.19
CA ASP A 250 25.24 -18.16 32.09
C ASP A 250 25.69 -18.62 30.70
N GLN A 251 26.87 -19.23 30.61
CA GLN A 251 27.50 -19.61 29.32
C GLN A 251 26.62 -20.54 28.47
N THR A 252 25.72 -21.30 29.08
CA THR A 252 24.74 -22.17 28.39
C THR A 252 23.58 -21.41 27.76
N ALA A 253 23.22 -20.23 28.31
CA ALA A 253 22.22 -19.34 27.71
C ALA A 253 22.83 -18.41 26.66
N VAL A 254 24.12 -18.11 26.79
CA VAL A 254 24.91 -17.34 25.82
C VAL A 254 25.22 -18.17 24.57
N SER A 255 25.48 -19.48 24.71
CA SER A 255 25.73 -20.38 23.57
C SER A 255 24.52 -20.59 22.64
N HIS A 256 23.28 -20.41 23.12
CA HIS A 256 22.09 -20.44 22.26
C HIS A 256 21.89 -19.16 21.43
N HIS A 257 22.61 -18.07 21.73
CA HIS A 257 22.54 -16.81 21.02
C HIS A 257 23.75 -16.56 20.08
N GLU A 258 24.84 -17.31 20.24
CA GLU A 258 26.10 -17.09 19.49
C GLU A 258 26.37 -18.14 18.39
N ASP A 259 25.65 -19.27 18.33
CA ASP A 259 25.81 -20.31 17.30
C ASP A 259 25.06 -20.05 15.97
N TRP A 260 24.78 -18.77 15.65
CA TRP A 260 24.17 -18.36 14.36
C TRP A 260 25.16 -17.76 13.36
N ALA A 261 26.47 -17.87 13.61
CA ALA A 261 27.51 -17.27 12.77
C ALA A 261 28.27 -18.28 11.88
N GLY A 262 27.74 -19.48 11.63
CA GLY A 262 28.45 -20.44 10.81
C GLY A 262 27.68 -21.70 10.42
N GLN A 263 26.63 -21.57 9.61
CA GLN A 263 26.33 -22.45 8.46
C GLN A 263 24.98 -22.05 7.83
N ASP A 264 25.05 -21.85 6.52
CA ASP A 264 23.99 -21.64 5.52
C ASP A 264 23.17 -20.33 5.57
N ASP A 265 23.74 -19.32 4.91
CA ASP A 265 23.10 -18.12 4.37
C ASP A 265 21.98 -18.47 3.37
N GLU A 266 20.80 -18.88 3.82
CA GLU A 266 19.64 -18.99 2.92
C GLU A 266 18.37 -18.27 3.37
N HIS A 267 18.22 -17.82 4.62
CA HIS A 267 16.99 -17.15 5.08
C HIS A 267 17.24 -15.98 6.06
N ALA A 268 18.21 -15.11 5.76
CA ALA A 268 18.02 -13.70 6.09
C ALA A 268 16.97 -13.14 5.12
N PRO A 269 16.05 -12.23 5.53
CA PRO A 269 15.18 -11.55 4.57
C PRO A 269 16.06 -11.01 3.45
N GLN A 270 15.85 -11.49 2.22
CA GLN A 270 16.57 -10.99 1.07
C GLN A 270 16.31 -9.48 1.02
N VAL A 271 17.34 -8.69 1.35
CA VAL A 271 17.36 -7.28 0.96
C VAL A 271 17.33 -7.33 -0.55
N ASP A 272 16.16 -7.03 -1.14
CA ASP A 272 15.94 -7.08 -2.58
C ASP A 272 17.12 -6.36 -3.24
N THR A 273 17.96 -7.12 -3.93
CA THR A 273 19.22 -6.61 -4.47
C THR A 273 18.89 -5.54 -5.50
N ASP A 274 19.69 -4.46 -5.53
CA ASP A 274 19.48 -3.35 -6.47
C ASP A 274 19.34 -3.93 -7.89
N PRO A 275 18.14 -3.86 -8.51
CA PRO A 275 17.91 -4.52 -9.79
C PRO A 275 18.60 -3.78 -10.95
N GLY A 276 19.21 -2.62 -10.67
CA GLY A 276 19.92 -1.83 -11.67
C GLY A 276 18.96 -1.03 -12.56
N THR A 277 19.49 -0.60 -13.71
CA THR A 277 18.74 0.11 -14.75
C THR A 277 17.98 -0.87 -15.63
N ILE A 278 16.96 -0.38 -16.34
CA ILE A 278 16.21 -1.21 -17.28
C ILE A 278 17.18 -1.72 -18.36
N PRO A 279 17.24 -3.05 -18.62
CA PRO A 279 18.07 -3.60 -19.70
C PRO A 279 17.73 -3.00 -21.07
N GLU A 280 18.74 -2.75 -21.89
CA GLU A 280 18.59 -2.08 -23.19
C GLU A 280 17.60 -2.82 -24.11
N GLU A 281 17.58 -4.16 -24.08
CA GLU A 281 16.65 -4.96 -24.88
C GLU A 281 15.17 -4.66 -24.55
N LEU A 282 14.86 -4.31 -23.30
CA LEU A 282 13.48 -3.99 -22.88
C LEU A 282 13.07 -2.57 -23.25
N LEU A 283 14.02 -1.72 -23.63
CA LEU A 283 13.77 -0.34 -24.08
C LEU A 283 13.38 -0.24 -25.56
N THR A 284 13.28 -1.38 -26.23
CA THR A 284 12.89 -1.48 -27.64
C THR A 284 11.64 -2.32 -27.81
N ILE A 285 10.72 -1.83 -28.64
CA ILE A 285 9.45 -2.49 -29.00
C ILE A 285 9.30 -2.36 -30.52
N PRO A 286 8.82 -3.39 -31.25
CA PRO A 286 8.58 -3.28 -32.68
C PRO A 286 7.41 -2.34 -33.03
N GLY A 287 7.43 -1.82 -34.27
CA GLY A 287 6.39 -0.98 -34.86
C GLY A 287 6.32 0.43 -34.28
N LEU A 288 5.12 1.01 -34.17
CA LEU A 288 4.91 2.43 -33.88
C LEU A 288 5.67 2.92 -32.64
N VAL A 289 5.59 2.19 -31.52
CA VAL A 289 6.28 2.58 -30.27
C VAL A 289 7.79 2.62 -30.47
N GLY A 290 8.37 1.63 -31.16
CA GLY A 290 9.80 1.60 -31.48
C GLY A 290 10.25 2.76 -32.36
N GLU A 291 9.48 3.08 -33.39
CA GLU A 291 9.78 4.20 -34.28
C GLU A 291 9.71 5.54 -33.53
N VAL A 292 8.71 5.72 -32.66
CA VAL A 292 8.58 6.91 -31.81
C VAL A 292 9.77 7.02 -30.85
N ILE A 293 10.21 5.92 -30.22
CA ILE A 293 11.40 5.91 -29.35
C ILE A 293 12.65 6.29 -30.16
N ALA A 294 12.87 5.68 -31.32
CA ALA A 294 14.03 5.96 -32.15
C ALA A 294 14.04 7.43 -32.60
N HIS A 295 12.91 7.97 -33.06
CA HIS A 295 12.80 9.37 -33.45
C HIS A 295 12.98 10.32 -32.26
N ASN A 296 12.47 9.96 -31.08
CA ASN A 296 12.65 10.72 -29.85
C ASN A 296 14.13 10.90 -29.51
N LEU A 297 14.86 9.79 -29.40
CA LEU A 297 16.27 9.78 -29.03
C LEU A 297 17.13 10.52 -30.06
N LYS A 298 16.81 10.35 -31.34
CA LYS A 298 17.48 11.01 -32.46
C LYS A 298 17.33 12.53 -32.48
N THR A 299 16.21 13.04 -31.97
CA THR A 299 15.86 14.48 -32.01
C THR A 299 15.97 15.15 -30.63
N ALA A 300 16.34 14.40 -29.59
CA ALA A 300 16.52 14.92 -28.24
C ALA A 300 17.91 15.52 -28.06
N PHE A 301 17.98 16.72 -27.49
CA PHE A 301 19.25 17.31 -27.04
C PHE A 301 19.88 16.52 -25.89
N LYS A 302 19.05 15.88 -25.07
CA LYS A 302 19.44 15.01 -23.96
C LYS A 302 18.63 13.72 -24.05
N PRO A 303 19.15 12.69 -24.74
CA PRO A 303 18.42 11.45 -24.98
C PRO A 303 18.12 10.72 -23.67
N GLN A 304 16.88 10.24 -23.54
CA GLN A 304 16.40 9.55 -22.35
C GLN A 304 15.56 8.33 -22.77
N PRO A 305 16.19 7.15 -22.96
CA PRO A 305 15.53 5.94 -23.44
C PRO A 305 14.29 5.52 -22.62
N GLU A 306 14.37 5.55 -21.30
CA GLU A 306 13.28 5.14 -20.42
C GLU A 306 12.08 6.08 -20.50
N LEU A 307 12.35 7.38 -20.62
CA LEU A 307 11.30 8.39 -20.76
C LEU A 307 10.70 8.38 -22.17
N ALA A 308 11.51 8.09 -23.19
CA ALA A 308 11.04 7.91 -24.56
C ALA A 308 10.08 6.71 -24.63
N LEU A 309 10.45 5.57 -24.04
CA LEU A 309 9.59 4.39 -23.92
C LEU A 309 8.27 4.71 -23.19
N ALA A 310 8.36 5.33 -22.01
CA ALA A 310 7.20 5.68 -21.21
C ALA A 310 6.21 6.57 -21.99
N ALA A 311 6.73 7.62 -22.65
CA ALA A 311 5.91 8.53 -23.44
C ALA A 311 5.28 7.84 -24.65
N ALA A 312 6.03 6.99 -25.36
CA ALA A 312 5.55 6.29 -26.54
C ALA A 312 4.47 5.25 -26.18
N LEU A 313 4.61 4.54 -25.06
CA LEU A 313 3.56 3.65 -24.53
C LEU A 313 2.30 4.44 -24.16
N CYS A 314 2.43 5.62 -23.54
CA CYS A 314 1.29 6.48 -23.26
C CYS A 314 0.62 7.04 -24.53
N LEU A 315 1.39 7.37 -25.57
CA LEU A 315 0.84 7.74 -26.88
C LEU A 315 0.04 6.58 -27.47
N MET A 316 0.62 5.37 -27.46
CA MET A 316 -0.04 4.16 -27.95
C MET A 316 -1.31 3.82 -27.17
N SER A 317 -1.27 3.97 -25.85
CA SER A 317 -2.43 3.83 -24.96
C SER A 317 -3.54 4.81 -25.32
N ALA A 318 -3.22 6.06 -25.65
CA ALA A 318 -4.20 7.06 -26.05
C ALA A 318 -4.80 6.77 -27.44
N LEU A 319 -3.98 6.32 -28.39
CA LEU A 319 -4.41 5.98 -29.75
C LEU A 319 -5.33 4.76 -29.79
N THR A 320 -4.95 3.72 -29.04
CA THR A 320 -5.76 2.50 -28.86
C THR A 320 -7.01 2.77 -28.04
N GLY A 321 -6.94 3.62 -27.01
CA GLY A 321 -8.12 4.13 -26.29
C GLY A 321 -9.10 3.02 -25.89
N ARG A 322 -10.39 3.25 -26.17
CA ARG A 322 -11.47 2.29 -25.90
C ARG A 322 -11.60 1.16 -26.94
N LYS A 323 -10.62 1.00 -27.85
CA LYS A 323 -10.76 0.18 -29.06
C LYS A 323 -10.31 -1.26 -28.89
N VAL A 324 -9.46 -1.57 -27.91
CA VAL A 324 -8.90 -2.92 -27.76
C VAL A 324 -9.00 -3.40 -26.31
N GLN A 325 -9.10 -4.71 -26.16
CA GLN A 325 -9.04 -5.40 -24.88
C GLN A 325 -8.50 -6.82 -25.06
N ASP A 326 -8.04 -7.45 -23.97
CA ASP A 326 -7.79 -8.89 -23.97
C ASP A 326 -9.06 -9.69 -23.62
N ALA A 327 -8.95 -11.02 -23.56
CA ALA A 327 -10.08 -11.90 -23.22
C ALA A 327 -10.60 -11.73 -21.77
N ARG A 328 -9.82 -11.11 -20.87
CA ARG A 328 -10.23 -10.76 -19.50
C ARG A 328 -10.85 -9.37 -19.41
N GLY A 329 -10.91 -8.63 -20.52
CA GLY A 329 -11.39 -7.26 -20.54
C GLY A 329 -10.37 -6.25 -20.00
N THR A 330 -9.09 -6.62 -19.92
CA THR A 330 -7.99 -5.67 -19.64
C THR A 330 -7.89 -4.68 -20.78
N ARG A 331 -7.85 -3.39 -20.45
CA ARG A 331 -7.72 -2.28 -21.41
C ARG A 331 -6.29 -1.76 -21.45
N THR A 332 -6.02 -0.85 -22.38
CA THR A 332 -4.69 -0.24 -22.54
C THR A 332 -4.50 1.02 -21.70
N ASN A 333 -5.44 1.40 -20.82
CA ASN A 333 -5.32 2.60 -19.99
C ASN A 333 -4.10 2.48 -19.05
N LEU A 334 -3.31 3.54 -18.97
CA LEU A 334 -1.99 3.46 -18.35
C LEU A 334 -1.65 4.73 -17.57
N PHE A 335 -1.11 4.55 -16.36
CA PHE A 335 -0.43 5.60 -15.60
C PHE A 335 1.07 5.31 -15.57
N ALA A 336 1.87 6.20 -16.15
CA ALA A 336 3.33 6.08 -16.21
C ALA A 336 4.01 7.37 -15.73
N PHE A 337 5.09 7.21 -14.97
CA PHE A 337 5.94 8.31 -14.53
C PHE A 337 7.37 8.19 -15.02
N GLY A 338 7.82 9.19 -15.77
CA GLY A 338 9.22 9.39 -16.11
C GLY A 338 9.96 10.12 -14.99
N ILE A 339 10.89 9.44 -14.34
CA ILE A 339 11.61 9.96 -13.16
C ILE A 339 13.07 10.18 -13.54
N ALA A 340 13.47 11.44 -13.68
CA ALA A 340 14.83 11.81 -14.08
C ALA A 340 15.26 13.14 -13.44
N GLY A 341 16.57 13.31 -13.29
CA GLY A 341 17.24 14.47 -12.69
C GLY A 341 16.85 15.81 -13.30
N THR A 342 17.12 16.88 -12.56
CA THR A 342 16.87 18.25 -13.04
C THR A 342 17.73 18.53 -14.27
N GLY A 343 17.11 18.99 -15.36
CA GLY A 343 17.82 19.25 -16.61
C GLY A 343 18.20 17.99 -17.41
N ALA A 344 17.65 16.82 -17.08
CA ALA A 344 17.94 15.55 -17.76
C ALA A 344 17.30 15.39 -19.16
N GLY A 345 16.46 16.33 -19.62
CA GLY A 345 15.78 16.23 -20.93
C GLY A 345 14.33 15.73 -20.91
N LYS A 346 13.65 15.77 -19.75
CA LYS A 346 12.29 15.21 -19.55
C LYS A 346 11.18 15.75 -20.47
N GLU A 347 11.39 16.93 -21.04
CA GLU A 347 10.33 17.64 -21.78
C GLU A 347 10.14 17.11 -23.20
N HIS A 348 11.21 16.61 -23.83
CA HIS A 348 11.23 16.31 -25.26
C HIS A 348 10.17 15.27 -25.66
N ALA A 349 10.06 14.20 -24.87
CA ALA A 349 9.12 13.12 -25.15
C ALA A 349 7.64 13.56 -25.12
N ARG A 350 7.29 14.46 -24.19
CA ARG A 350 5.93 15.03 -24.15
C ARG A 350 5.63 15.91 -25.35
N LYS A 351 6.61 16.74 -25.74
CA LYS A 351 6.49 17.61 -26.92
C LYS A 351 6.31 16.79 -28.20
N LEU A 352 7.05 15.69 -28.34
CA LEU A 352 6.93 14.79 -29.47
C LEU A 352 5.53 14.17 -29.57
N ASN A 353 4.98 13.66 -28.47
CA ASN A 353 3.61 13.11 -28.44
C ASN A 353 2.57 14.15 -28.90
N LYS A 354 2.66 15.39 -28.39
CA LYS A 354 1.75 16.48 -28.81
C LYS A 354 1.88 16.77 -30.30
N LYS A 355 3.11 16.80 -30.82
CA LYS A 355 3.38 17.04 -32.24
C LYS A 355 2.77 15.94 -33.11
N ILE A 356 2.96 14.66 -32.76
CA ILE A 356 2.37 13.54 -33.50
C ILE A 356 0.85 13.64 -33.50
N LEU A 357 0.23 13.86 -32.33
CA LEU A 357 -1.23 13.96 -32.22
C LEU A 357 -1.81 15.13 -33.02
N ALA A 358 -1.16 16.29 -33.01
CA ALA A 358 -1.59 17.45 -33.80
C ALA A 358 -1.51 17.18 -35.31
N GLU A 359 -0.43 16.56 -35.78
CA GLU A 359 -0.21 16.29 -37.21
C GLU A 359 -1.20 15.26 -37.79
N ILE A 360 -1.70 14.32 -36.96
CA ILE A 360 -2.76 13.38 -37.37
C ILE A 360 -4.17 13.93 -37.12
N GLY A 361 -4.32 15.15 -36.59
CA GLY A 361 -5.60 15.78 -36.27
C GLY A 361 -6.33 15.14 -35.09
N ALA A 362 -5.59 14.65 -34.10
CA ALA A 362 -6.09 14.02 -32.87
C ALA A 362 -5.86 14.90 -31.62
N ASP A 363 -5.95 16.23 -31.77
CA ASP A 363 -5.77 17.21 -30.68
C ASP A 363 -6.71 16.95 -29.49
N ASP A 364 -7.89 16.39 -29.75
CA ASP A 364 -8.88 16.01 -28.74
C ASP A 364 -8.36 14.95 -27.75
N LEU A 365 -7.31 14.19 -28.10
CA LEU A 365 -6.68 13.27 -27.16
C LEU A 365 -5.78 13.99 -26.14
N ILE A 366 -5.33 15.21 -26.43
CA ILE A 366 -4.41 15.95 -25.56
C ILE A 366 -5.19 16.51 -24.36
N GLY A 367 -4.89 15.98 -23.17
CA GLY A 367 -5.44 16.48 -21.92
C GLY A 367 -4.75 17.78 -21.45
N PRO A 368 -5.35 18.49 -20.48
CA PRO A 368 -4.74 19.64 -19.83
C PRO A 368 -3.41 19.27 -19.16
N GLU A 369 -2.49 20.24 -19.09
CA GLU A 369 -1.15 20.07 -18.52
C GLU A 369 -1.11 20.07 -16.98
N GLY A 370 -2.26 20.22 -16.33
CA GLY A 370 -2.38 20.22 -14.88
C GLY A 370 -3.81 20.02 -14.40
N PHE A 371 -3.95 19.68 -13.13
CA PHE A 371 -5.24 19.43 -12.50
C PHE A 371 -5.55 20.49 -11.44
N ALA A 372 -6.60 21.26 -11.66
CA ALA A 372 -7.07 22.25 -10.68
C ALA A 372 -7.96 21.60 -9.59
N SER A 373 -8.74 20.59 -9.95
CA SER A 373 -9.63 19.87 -9.03
C SER A 373 -10.04 18.51 -9.60
N HIS A 374 -10.49 17.60 -8.73
CA HIS A 374 -11.01 16.29 -9.12
C HIS A 374 -12.24 16.39 -10.04
N ALA A 375 -13.15 17.33 -9.80
CA ALA A 375 -14.31 17.57 -10.67
C ALA A 375 -13.90 18.06 -12.07
N GLY A 376 -12.78 18.79 -12.17
CA GLY A 376 -12.18 19.18 -13.45
C GLY A 376 -11.70 17.98 -14.25
N VAL A 377 -11.04 17.02 -13.60
CA VAL A 377 -10.61 15.76 -14.23
C VAL A 377 -11.81 14.98 -14.77
N VAL A 378 -12.84 14.78 -13.95
CA VAL A 378 -14.06 14.08 -14.37
C VAL A 378 -14.71 14.79 -15.55
N SER A 379 -14.78 16.12 -15.53
CA SER A 379 -15.40 16.88 -16.63
C SER A 379 -14.64 16.79 -17.93
N CYS A 380 -13.31 16.78 -17.88
CA CYS A 380 -12.46 16.60 -19.05
C CYS A 380 -12.66 15.22 -19.71
N ILE A 381 -12.81 14.17 -18.90
CA ILE A 381 -13.05 12.80 -19.38
C ILE A 381 -14.51 12.60 -19.82
N ASP A 382 -15.46 13.25 -19.18
CA ASP A 382 -16.88 13.20 -19.56
C ASP A 382 -17.12 13.81 -20.94
N GLU A 383 -16.44 14.92 -21.25
CA GLU A 383 -16.49 15.56 -22.58
C GLU A 383 -15.79 14.73 -23.64
N HIS A 384 -14.61 14.17 -23.31
CA HIS A 384 -13.86 13.28 -24.19
C HIS A 384 -13.39 12.06 -23.39
N PRO A 385 -14.04 10.89 -23.55
CA PRO A 385 -13.76 9.69 -22.76
C PRO A 385 -12.34 9.15 -22.86
N VAL A 386 -11.54 9.60 -23.83
CA VAL A 386 -10.14 9.24 -24.00
C VAL A 386 -9.29 10.51 -23.85
N ARG A 387 -8.38 10.54 -22.87
CA ARG A 387 -7.44 11.66 -22.68
C ARG A 387 -6.06 11.18 -22.29
N LEU A 388 -5.05 11.81 -22.89
CA LEU A 388 -3.64 11.73 -22.52
C LEU A 388 -3.23 12.97 -21.73
N PHE A 389 -3.15 12.85 -20.42
CA PHE A 389 -2.65 13.89 -19.53
C PHE A 389 -1.12 13.83 -19.49
N GLN A 390 -0.46 14.89 -19.96
CA GLN A 390 0.99 14.99 -19.97
C GLN A 390 1.45 16.06 -19.00
N ILE A 391 1.71 15.66 -17.74
CA ILE A 391 1.90 16.57 -16.62
C ILE A 391 3.38 16.68 -16.27
N ASP A 392 3.89 17.90 -16.24
CA ASP A 392 5.23 18.16 -15.71
C ASP A 392 5.23 18.34 -14.20
N GLU A 393 6.37 18.03 -13.58
CA GLU A 393 6.59 18.15 -12.14
C GLU A 393 5.49 17.50 -11.29
N PHE A 394 4.98 16.34 -11.73
CA PHE A 394 3.88 15.65 -11.06
C PHE A 394 4.17 15.34 -9.58
N GLY A 395 5.44 15.19 -9.20
CA GLY A 395 5.85 15.05 -7.81
C GLY A 395 5.39 16.19 -6.89
N ARG A 396 5.17 17.41 -7.41
CA ARG A 396 4.58 18.51 -6.62
C ARG A 396 3.17 18.18 -6.15
N LEU A 397 2.36 17.60 -7.04
CA LEU A 397 1.02 17.13 -6.68
C LEU A 397 1.11 16.06 -5.59
N LEU A 398 2.03 15.10 -5.72
CA LEU A 398 2.26 14.06 -4.72
C LEU A 398 2.65 14.63 -3.36
N LYS A 399 3.58 15.59 -3.31
CA LYS A 399 3.96 16.26 -2.05
C LYS A 399 2.77 16.91 -1.34
N THR A 400 1.84 17.49 -2.11
CA THR A 400 0.65 18.11 -1.52
C THR A 400 -0.30 17.08 -0.90
N LEU A 401 -0.23 15.80 -1.30
CA LEU A 401 -1.04 14.73 -0.72
C LEU A 401 -0.63 14.33 0.70
N LYS A 402 0.60 14.65 1.14
CA LYS A 402 1.06 14.34 2.51
C LYS A 402 0.27 15.04 3.61
N ASN A 403 -0.44 16.12 3.28
CA ASN A 403 -1.29 16.81 4.24
C ASN A 403 -2.70 17.00 3.64
N PRO A 404 -3.56 15.98 3.70
CA PRO A 404 -4.91 16.01 3.11
C PRO A 404 -5.76 17.17 3.65
N ALA A 405 -5.54 17.57 4.91
CA ALA A 405 -6.24 18.68 5.55
C ALA A 405 -5.91 20.05 4.93
N ALA A 406 -4.71 20.20 4.34
CA ALA A 406 -4.28 21.46 3.73
C ALA A 406 -4.88 21.69 2.34
N SER A 407 -5.23 20.64 1.59
CA SER A 407 -5.81 20.77 0.24
C SER A 407 -6.71 19.57 -0.15
N PRO A 408 -7.93 19.48 0.41
CA PRO A 408 -8.83 18.33 0.21
C PRO A 408 -9.20 18.07 -1.25
N HIS A 409 -9.30 19.12 -2.07
CA HIS A 409 -9.66 19.02 -3.48
C HIS A 409 -8.59 18.31 -4.33
N LEU A 410 -7.31 18.36 -3.92
CA LEU A 410 -6.19 17.70 -4.58
C LEU A 410 -6.09 16.22 -4.19
N TYR A 411 -6.41 15.88 -2.93
CA TYR A 411 -6.56 14.48 -2.52
C TYR A 411 -7.63 13.76 -3.35
N GLY A 412 -8.75 14.43 -3.62
CA GLY A 412 -9.80 13.91 -4.49
C GLY A 412 -9.32 13.58 -5.92
N ILE A 413 -8.24 14.21 -6.43
CA ILE A 413 -7.74 13.95 -7.79
C ILE A 413 -7.23 12.52 -7.89
N VAL A 414 -6.39 12.09 -6.94
CA VAL A 414 -5.85 10.72 -6.91
C VAL A 414 -6.98 9.70 -6.78
N THR A 415 -7.95 9.96 -5.91
CA THR A 415 -9.15 9.11 -5.77
C THR A 415 -9.92 8.98 -7.08
N VAL A 416 -10.11 10.09 -7.80
CA VAL A 416 -10.79 10.06 -9.11
C VAL A 416 -9.95 9.31 -10.15
N LEU A 417 -8.64 9.52 -10.21
CA LEU A 417 -7.75 8.79 -11.13
C LEU A 417 -7.81 7.28 -10.87
N LEU A 418 -7.82 6.84 -9.61
CA LEU A 418 -7.98 5.43 -9.23
C LEU A 418 -9.33 4.83 -9.67
N LYS A 419 -10.41 5.58 -9.50
CA LYS A 419 -11.75 5.19 -9.96
C LYS A 419 -11.79 5.08 -11.49
N LEU A 420 -11.28 6.09 -12.20
CA LEU A 420 -11.23 6.10 -13.67
C LEU A 420 -10.42 4.92 -14.22
N TYR A 421 -9.25 4.65 -13.62
CA TYR A 421 -8.41 3.51 -13.98
C TYR A 421 -9.16 2.18 -13.82
N THR A 422 -9.86 2.00 -12.70
CA THR A 422 -10.61 0.77 -12.42
C THR A 422 -11.86 0.63 -13.31
N SER A 423 -12.45 1.75 -13.73
CA SER A 423 -13.64 1.77 -14.58
C SER A 423 -13.36 1.64 -16.08
N ALA A 424 -12.12 1.39 -16.52
CA ALA A 424 -11.77 1.42 -17.94
C ALA A 424 -12.55 0.43 -18.82
N ASN A 425 -13.02 -0.69 -18.27
CA ASN A 425 -13.86 -1.68 -18.95
C ASN A 425 -15.32 -1.70 -18.45
N SER A 426 -15.72 -0.71 -17.65
CA SER A 426 -17.05 -0.63 -17.04
C SER A 426 -17.53 0.83 -16.97
N GLN A 427 -18.57 1.11 -16.20
CA GLN A 427 -19.08 2.47 -16.06
C GLN A 427 -18.46 3.16 -14.83
N TYR A 428 -17.94 4.37 -15.04
CA TYR A 428 -17.62 5.29 -13.95
C TYR A 428 -18.89 6.05 -13.54
N ILE A 429 -19.14 6.10 -12.24
CA ILE A 429 -20.23 6.87 -11.64
C ILE A 429 -19.61 7.91 -10.72
N GLY A 430 -19.86 9.18 -11.04
CA GLY A 430 -19.38 10.33 -10.28
C GLY A 430 -20.01 10.44 -8.91
N ASP A 431 -19.51 11.38 -8.11
CA ASP A 431 -19.96 11.57 -6.74
C ASP A 431 -21.45 11.93 -6.68
N ALA A 432 -22.11 11.52 -5.59
CA ALA A 432 -23.53 11.75 -5.41
C ALA A 432 -23.81 13.25 -5.18
N TYR A 433 -24.70 13.81 -5.99
CA TYR A 433 -25.22 15.17 -5.82
C TYR A 433 -26.72 15.13 -5.56
N ALA A 434 -27.22 16.12 -4.80
CA ALA A 434 -28.65 16.30 -4.56
C ALA A 434 -29.45 16.45 -5.87
N ASP A 435 -28.83 17.06 -6.87
CA ASP A 435 -29.33 17.07 -8.24
C ASP A 435 -28.73 15.89 -9.00
N THR A 436 -29.54 14.86 -9.25
CA THR A 436 -29.10 13.63 -9.92
C THR A 436 -28.62 13.87 -11.35
N LYS A 437 -28.99 14.99 -11.99
CA LYS A 437 -28.48 15.36 -13.32
C LYS A 437 -27.01 15.78 -13.31
N LYS A 438 -26.45 16.12 -12.13
CA LYS A 438 -25.03 16.46 -11.96
C LYS A 438 -24.14 15.25 -11.74
N ILE A 439 -24.73 14.07 -11.54
CA ILE A 439 -23.98 12.83 -11.40
C ILE A 439 -23.52 12.38 -12.79
N LYS A 440 -22.24 12.64 -13.08
CA LYS A 440 -21.63 12.24 -14.34
C LYS A 440 -21.50 10.71 -14.39
N LYS A 441 -21.92 10.12 -15.50
CA LYS A 441 -21.77 8.69 -15.78
C LYS A 441 -20.99 8.55 -17.07
N ILE A 442 -19.81 7.96 -16.98
CA ILE A 442 -18.90 7.84 -18.11
C ILE A 442 -18.76 6.36 -18.43
N ASP A 443 -19.14 5.95 -19.64
CA ASP A 443 -18.96 4.58 -20.11
C ASP A 443 -17.52 4.36 -20.56
N GLN A 444 -16.85 3.42 -19.90
CA GLN A 444 -15.49 2.96 -20.21
C GLN A 444 -14.49 4.12 -20.36
N PRO A 445 -14.32 4.98 -19.33
CA PRO A 445 -13.34 6.06 -19.39
C PRO A 445 -11.93 5.54 -19.62
N HIS A 446 -11.18 6.19 -20.49
CA HIS A 446 -9.81 5.85 -20.84
C HIS A 446 -8.86 7.01 -20.51
N ALA A 447 -8.53 7.13 -19.24
CA ALA A 447 -7.55 8.10 -18.76
C ALA A 447 -6.14 7.52 -18.90
N VAL A 448 -5.27 8.23 -19.63
CA VAL A 448 -3.85 7.96 -19.73
C VAL A 448 -3.10 9.09 -19.03
N LEU A 449 -2.25 8.75 -18.06
CA LEU A 449 -1.47 9.73 -17.31
C LEU A 449 0.01 9.50 -17.57
N TYR A 450 0.66 10.45 -18.22
CA TYR A 450 2.11 10.53 -18.33
C TYR A 450 2.62 11.71 -17.50
N GLY A 451 3.10 11.42 -16.30
CA GLY A 451 3.74 12.41 -15.43
C GLY A 451 5.26 12.37 -15.60
N THR A 452 5.95 13.50 -15.47
CA THR A 452 7.39 13.47 -15.23
C THR A 452 7.77 14.21 -13.96
N THR A 453 8.81 13.77 -13.28
CA THR A 453 9.26 14.37 -12.02
C THR A 453 10.73 14.06 -11.77
N VAL A 454 11.30 14.69 -10.74
CA VAL A 454 12.61 14.32 -10.18
C VAL A 454 12.44 13.27 -9.07
N PRO A 455 13.43 12.40 -8.83
CA PRO A 455 13.37 11.36 -7.80
C PRO A 455 12.97 11.90 -6.42
N ASP A 456 13.64 12.94 -5.94
CA ASP A 456 13.38 13.54 -4.63
C ASP A 456 11.92 13.97 -4.50
N SER A 457 11.38 14.61 -5.54
CA SER A 457 9.99 15.09 -5.49
C SER A 457 8.96 13.99 -5.59
N PHE A 458 9.29 12.90 -6.26
CA PHE A 458 8.47 11.70 -6.30
C PHE A 458 8.41 11.07 -4.91
N PHE A 459 9.55 10.66 -4.37
CA PHE A 459 9.62 9.91 -3.12
C PHE A 459 9.26 10.73 -1.88
N GLU A 460 9.64 12.01 -1.83
CA GLU A 460 9.19 12.90 -0.75
C GLU A 460 7.68 13.15 -0.79
N GLY A 461 7.00 12.86 -1.90
CA GLY A 461 5.54 12.89 -1.99
C GLY A 461 4.87 11.63 -1.44
N LEU A 462 5.62 10.53 -1.29
CA LEU A 462 5.07 9.23 -0.86
C LEU A 462 5.13 9.09 0.66
N THR A 463 4.11 8.47 1.23
CA THR A 463 4.07 7.97 2.61
C THR A 463 4.14 6.45 2.63
N PHE A 464 4.32 5.85 3.81
CA PHE A 464 4.17 4.40 3.95
C PHE A 464 2.76 3.95 3.52
N ASP A 465 1.73 4.73 3.86
CA ASP A 465 0.35 4.48 3.42
C ASP A 465 0.20 4.52 1.89
N SER A 466 0.95 5.37 1.18
CA SER A 466 0.93 5.44 -0.29
C SER A 466 1.39 4.15 -0.99
N LEU A 467 2.15 3.28 -0.30
CA LEU A 467 2.48 1.95 -0.83
C LEU A 467 1.28 0.99 -0.78
N ASN A 468 0.37 1.22 0.17
CA ASN A 468 -0.73 0.33 0.50
C ASN A 468 -2.10 0.87 0.03
N ASP A 469 -2.21 2.15 -0.33
CA ASP A 469 -3.45 2.80 -0.80
C ASP A 469 -3.88 2.42 -2.24
N GLY A 470 -3.04 1.64 -2.92
CA GLY A 470 -3.30 1.12 -4.27
C GLY A 470 -3.04 2.10 -5.41
N PHE A 471 -2.59 3.34 -5.15
CA PHE A 471 -2.19 4.26 -6.22
C PHE A 471 -0.88 3.79 -6.87
N LEU A 472 0.17 3.59 -6.07
CA LEU A 472 1.48 3.20 -6.58
C LEU A 472 1.49 1.85 -7.28
N SER A 473 0.66 0.89 -6.83
CA SER A 473 0.59 -0.43 -7.48
C SER A 473 0.10 -0.35 -8.94
N ARG A 474 -0.64 0.70 -9.30
CA ARG A 474 -1.16 0.95 -10.67
C ARG A 474 -0.25 1.83 -11.53
N VAL A 475 0.82 2.38 -10.98
CA VAL A 475 1.73 3.27 -11.69
C VAL A 475 2.96 2.50 -12.18
N LEU A 476 3.35 2.73 -13.44
CA LEU A 476 4.65 2.31 -13.98
C LEU A 476 5.69 3.42 -13.80
N CYS A 477 6.75 3.16 -13.03
CA CYS A 477 7.81 4.14 -12.76
C CYS A 477 9.06 3.87 -13.62
N PHE A 478 9.31 4.73 -14.60
CA PHE A 478 10.46 4.70 -15.50
C PHE A 478 11.55 5.60 -14.94
N PHE A 479 12.48 5.04 -14.18
CA PHE A 479 13.62 5.77 -13.67
C PHE A 479 14.71 5.84 -14.73
N SER A 480 15.23 7.05 -14.96
CA SER A 480 16.35 7.27 -15.87
C SER A 480 17.61 6.56 -15.37
N SER A 481 18.34 5.95 -16.30
CA SER A 481 19.68 5.42 -16.08
C SER A 481 20.75 6.50 -15.92
N ASP A 482 20.53 7.69 -16.51
CA ASP A 482 21.44 8.81 -16.48
C ASP A 482 20.70 10.14 -16.20
N ASP A 483 20.87 10.66 -14.99
CA ASP A 483 20.26 11.93 -14.57
C ASP A 483 20.91 13.17 -15.21
N LEU A 484 22.07 13.02 -15.86
CA LEU A 484 22.84 14.10 -16.50
C LEU A 484 23.47 13.62 -17.81
N PRO A 485 22.67 13.20 -18.81
CA PRO A 485 23.21 12.72 -20.07
C PRO A 485 23.97 13.84 -20.78
N GLU A 486 25.07 13.44 -21.41
CA GLU A 486 25.86 14.33 -22.25
C GLU A 486 24.98 14.89 -23.38
N PRO A 487 24.96 16.22 -23.57
CA PRO A 487 24.18 16.80 -24.63
C PRO A 487 24.67 16.35 -26.01
N VAL A 488 23.72 16.00 -26.88
CA VAL A 488 24.00 15.64 -28.28
C VAL A 488 23.36 16.66 -29.22
N GLU A 489 23.94 16.83 -30.40
CA GLU A 489 23.37 17.70 -31.43
C GLU A 489 22.10 17.04 -31.99
N PRO A 490 20.91 17.64 -31.84
CA PRO A 490 19.66 17.04 -32.30
C PRO A 490 19.62 16.97 -33.83
N GLU A 491 19.12 15.87 -34.39
CA GLU A 491 18.84 15.85 -35.82
C GLU A 491 17.59 16.70 -36.14
N LEU A 492 17.78 17.70 -36.99
CA LEU A 492 16.70 18.56 -37.47
C LEU A 492 15.93 17.89 -38.61
N CYS A 493 15.10 16.89 -38.27
CA CYS A 493 14.24 16.18 -39.22
C CYS A 493 12.75 16.33 -38.89
N GLY A 494 11.90 16.21 -39.92
CA GLY A 494 10.45 16.11 -39.76
C GLY A 494 10.03 14.80 -39.08
N LEU A 495 8.74 14.68 -38.74
CA LEU A 495 8.20 13.40 -38.27
C LEU A 495 8.27 12.37 -39.41
N PRO A 496 8.76 11.14 -39.16
CA PRO A 496 8.68 10.05 -40.12
C PRO A 496 7.24 9.80 -40.57
N GLU A 497 7.05 9.63 -41.88
CA GLU A 497 5.73 9.35 -42.48
C GLU A 497 5.14 8.06 -41.90
N THR A 498 5.96 7.05 -41.66
CA THR A 498 5.57 5.76 -41.06
C THR A 498 4.96 5.91 -39.66
N ILE A 499 5.45 6.85 -38.83
CA ILE A 499 4.87 7.16 -37.52
C ILE A 499 3.49 7.79 -37.70
N LEU A 500 3.36 8.75 -38.63
CA LEU A 500 2.11 9.44 -38.89
C LEU A 500 1.05 8.50 -39.45
N GLU A 501 1.42 7.62 -40.38
CA GLU A 501 0.52 6.63 -40.98
C GLU A 501 0.00 5.64 -39.93
N GLN A 502 0.87 4.99 -39.16
CA GLN A 502 0.48 4.04 -38.11
C GLN A 502 -0.35 4.70 -37.01
N ALA A 503 0.03 5.91 -36.57
CA ALA A 503 -0.75 6.65 -35.57
C ALA A 503 -2.12 7.07 -36.11
N ALA A 504 -2.19 7.52 -37.37
CA ALA A 504 -3.45 7.89 -38.02
C ALA A 504 -4.36 6.67 -38.27
N GLU A 505 -3.78 5.51 -38.59
CA GLU A 505 -4.51 4.25 -38.72
C GLU A 505 -5.17 3.88 -37.40
N TRP A 506 -4.40 3.84 -36.30
CA TRP A 506 -4.97 3.61 -34.98
C TRP A 506 -6.00 4.66 -34.60
N TRP A 507 -5.75 5.94 -34.86
CA TRP A 507 -6.70 7.02 -34.56
C TRP A 507 -8.05 6.80 -35.25
N LYS A 508 -8.03 6.44 -36.54
CA LYS A 508 -9.23 6.20 -37.36
C LYS A 508 -9.89 4.85 -37.10
N TYR A 509 -9.16 3.87 -36.58
CA TYR A 509 -9.68 2.54 -36.28
C TYR A 509 -10.85 2.63 -35.29
N GLN A 510 -11.98 2.03 -35.65
CA GLN A 510 -13.17 1.93 -34.82
C GLN A 510 -13.66 0.47 -34.83
N PRO A 511 -13.48 -0.26 -33.73
CA PRO A 511 -14.09 -1.56 -33.59
C PRO A 511 -15.60 -1.37 -33.34
N GLY A 512 -16.42 -2.02 -34.17
CA GLY A 512 -17.88 -1.92 -34.10
C GLY A 512 -18.52 -1.04 -35.17
N GLY A 513 -19.85 -0.85 -35.07
CA GLY A 513 -20.64 -0.04 -36.01
C GLY A 513 -20.75 1.44 -35.61
N ASN A 514 -21.59 2.21 -36.31
CA ASN A 514 -21.73 3.68 -36.19
C ASN A 514 -22.08 4.23 -34.77
N LEU A 515 -22.35 3.38 -33.77
CA LEU A 515 -22.61 3.74 -32.37
C LEU A 515 -21.43 3.47 -31.42
N SER A 516 -20.28 3.00 -31.93
CA SER A 516 -19.05 2.72 -31.17
C SER A 516 -18.49 3.94 -30.42
N MET A 517 -18.84 5.15 -30.89
CA MET A 517 -18.47 6.40 -30.22
C MET A 517 -19.23 6.63 -28.90
N LEU A 518 -20.48 6.12 -28.81
CA LEU A 518 -21.35 6.29 -27.64
C LEU A 518 -21.16 5.19 -26.59
N ASN A 519 -20.98 3.94 -27.04
CA ASN A 519 -20.73 2.78 -26.17
C ASN A 519 -19.41 2.13 -26.60
N GLY A 520 -18.43 2.03 -25.70
CA GLY A 520 -17.12 1.47 -26.03
C GLY A 520 -17.25 0.00 -26.49
N GLN A 521 -17.00 -0.28 -27.76
CA GLN A 521 -16.95 -1.64 -28.31
C GLN A 521 -15.51 -2.01 -28.61
N ALA A 522 -14.81 -2.59 -27.65
CA ALA A 522 -13.43 -3.01 -27.87
C ALA A 522 -13.34 -4.34 -28.61
N ALA A 523 -12.49 -4.38 -29.63
CA ALA A 523 -12.04 -5.62 -30.24
C ALA A 523 -11.23 -6.43 -29.22
N ILE A 524 -11.53 -7.73 -29.14
CA ILE A 524 -10.74 -8.66 -28.35
C ILE A 524 -9.50 -9.02 -29.18
N VAL A 525 -8.33 -8.62 -28.69
CA VAL A 525 -7.04 -9.02 -29.24
C VAL A 525 -6.76 -10.46 -28.78
N ALA A 526 -6.47 -11.34 -29.74
CA ALA A 526 -6.22 -12.74 -29.43
C ALA A 526 -4.96 -12.89 -28.56
N THR A 527 -4.96 -13.91 -27.70
CA THR A 527 -3.83 -14.29 -26.88
C THR A 527 -3.54 -15.76 -27.11
N THR A 528 -2.29 -16.07 -27.47
CA THR A 528 -1.82 -17.44 -27.69
C THR A 528 -1.76 -18.24 -26.38
N ASP A 529 -1.74 -19.58 -26.48
CA ASP A 529 -1.64 -20.44 -25.31
C ASP A 529 -0.30 -20.26 -24.56
N ASP A 530 0.80 -20.05 -25.29
CA ASP A 530 2.12 -19.81 -24.72
C ASP A 530 2.17 -18.47 -23.96
N ALA A 531 1.59 -17.40 -24.52
CA ALA A 531 1.41 -16.14 -23.80
C ALA A 531 0.58 -16.30 -22.51
N ASN A 532 -0.48 -17.10 -22.57
CA ASN A 532 -1.28 -17.40 -21.38
C ASN A 532 -0.51 -18.19 -20.32
N ALA A 533 0.45 -19.04 -20.72
CA ALA A 533 1.33 -19.73 -19.78
C ALA A 533 2.24 -18.73 -19.03
N VAL A 534 2.80 -17.75 -19.75
CA VAL A 534 3.60 -16.66 -19.13
C VAL A 534 2.75 -15.87 -18.12
N PHE A 535 1.53 -15.47 -18.48
CA PHE A 535 0.67 -14.72 -17.54
C PHE A 535 0.29 -15.53 -16.30
N LYS A 536 0.07 -16.85 -16.43
CA LYS A 536 -0.19 -17.74 -15.29
C LYS A 536 1.02 -17.83 -14.37
N GLN A 537 2.23 -17.87 -14.92
CA GLN A 537 3.46 -17.86 -14.13
C GLN A 537 3.58 -16.55 -13.33
N VAL A 538 3.38 -15.40 -13.99
CA VAL A 538 3.39 -14.09 -13.34
C VAL A 538 2.36 -14.03 -12.21
N GLU A 539 1.14 -14.54 -12.43
CA GLU A 539 0.09 -14.59 -11.40
C GLU A 539 0.54 -15.43 -10.18
N ALA A 540 1.15 -16.59 -10.41
CA ALA A 540 1.66 -17.45 -9.35
C ALA A 540 2.78 -16.78 -8.55
N ASP A 541 3.76 -16.18 -9.24
CA ASP A 541 4.91 -15.52 -8.60
C ASP A 541 4.45 -14.30 -7.77
N CYS A 542 3.49 -13.53 -8.29
CA CYS A 542 2.93 -12.39 -7.58
C CYS A 542 2.12 -12.81 -6.36
N ARG A 543 1.40 -13.95 -6.42
CA ARG A 543 0.69 -14.51 -5.27
C ARG A 543 1.65 -14.98 -4.19
N GLN A 544 2.76 -15.63 -4.57
CA GLN A 544 3.79 -16.05 -3.62
C GLN A 544 4.41 -14.85 -2.90
N ARG A 545 4.89 -13.84 -3.64
CA ARG A 545 5.50 -12.64 -3.08
C ARG A 545 4.56 -11.84 -2.17
N GLN A 546 3.25 -11.82 -2.48
CA GLN A 546 2.26 -11.19 -1.60
C GLN A 546 2.00 -11.94 -0.29
N GLN A 547 2.30 -13.24 -0.23
CA GLN A 547 2.11 -14.06 0.97
C GLN A 547 3.32 -14.02 1.91
N GLU A 548 4.47 -13.55 1.43
CA GLU A 548 5.69 -13.39 2.22
C GLU A 548 5.51 -12.26 3.23
N ARG A 549 5.37 -12.63 4.51
CA ARG A 549 4.96 -11.74 5.62
C ARG A 549 5.96 -10.62 5.97
N GLU A 550 7.18 -10.67 5.43
CA GLU A 550 8.26 -9.73 5.77
C GLU A 550 8.44 -8.58 4.77
N ASP A 551 7.79 -8.64 3.58
CA ASP A 551 7.91 -7.57 2.59
C ASP A 551 6.93 -6.41 2.87
N SER A 552 7.47 -5.33 3.41
CA SER A 552 6.73 -4.08 3.65
C SER A 552 6.17 -3.41 2.38
N CYS A 553 6.58 -3.86 1.19
CA CYS A 553 6.11 -3.40 -0.11
C CYS A 553 5.29 -4.46 -0.88
N ALA A 554 4.86 -5.55 -0.23
CA ALA A 554 4.11 -6.65 -0.86
C ALA A 554 2.90 -6.17 -1.68
N ALA A 555 2.23 -5.10 -1.25
CA ALA A 555 1.10 -4.50 -1.94
C ALA A 555 1.41 -4.00 -3.36
N LEU A 556 2.67 -3.69 -3.68
CA LEU A 556 3.09 -3.26 -5.03
C LEU A 556 2.98 -4.38 -6.06
N TRP A 557 3.03 -5.64 -5.64
CA TRP A 557 2.85 -6.82 -6.50
C TRP A 557 1.39 -7.09 -6.88
N SER A 558 0.42 -6.49 -6.18
CA SER A 558 -1.02 -6.77 -6.34
C SER A 558 -1.60 -6.52 -7.74
N ARG A 559 -0.95 -5.67 -8.55
CA ARG A 559 -1.40 -5.28 -9.90
C ARG A 559 -0.37 -5.61 -10.99
N VAL A 560 0.67 -6.38 -10.66
CA VAL A 560 1.72 -6.71 -11.63
C VAL A 560 1.17 -7.51 -12.81
N GLU A 561 0.34 -8.53 -12.57
CA GLU A 561 -0.29 -9.32 -13.64
C GLU A 561 -1.14 -8.45 -14.59
N GLU A 562 -1.95 -7.53 -14.06
CA GLU A 562 -2.77 -6.61 -14.85
C GLU A 562 -1.91 -5.65 -15.69
N LYS A 563 -0.84 -5.09 -15.10
CA LYS A 563 0.12 -4.24 -15.81
C LYS A 563 0.84 -5.01 -16.90
N THR A 564 1.23 -6.26 -16.64
CA THR A 564 1.87 -7.15 -17.61
C THR A 564 0.96 -7.41 -18.81
N ARG A 565 -0.32 -7.72 -18.59
CA ARG A 565 -1.30 -7.86 -19.68
C ARG A 565 -1.47 -6.58 -20.49
N THR A 566 -1.56 -5.44 -19.80
CA THR A 566 -1.68 -4.13 -20.44
C THR A 566 -0.46 -3.82 -21.33
N MET A 567 0.75 -4.12 -20.83
CA MET A 567 1.99 -3.92 -21.58
C MET A 567 2.10 -4.87 -22.77
N ALA A 568 1.73 -6.15 -22.62
CA ALA A 568 1.73 -7.11 -23.72
C ALA A 568 0.71 -6.74 -24.81
N LEU A 569 -0.45 -6.21 -24.41
CA LEU A 569 -1.46 -5.70 -25.33
C LEU A 569 -0.96 -4.49 -26.12
N LEU A 570 -0.30 -3.53 -25.45
CA LEU A 570 0.34 -2.38 -26.11
C LEU A 570 1.47 -2.81 -27.05
N TYR A 571 2.29 -3.79 -26.66
CA TYR A 571 3.33 -4.37 -27.50
C TYR A 571 2.73 -4.95 -28.78
N ALA A 572 1.70 -5.79 -28.65
CA ALA A 572 1.03 -6.41 -29.79
C ALA A 572 0.43 -5.37 -30.74
N CYS A 573 -0.25 -4.35 -30.20
CA CYS A 573 -0.84 -3.27 -30.99
C CYS A 573 0.21 -2.38 -31.66
N SER A 574 1.37 -2.18 -31.01
CA SER A 574 2.50 -1.45 -31.59
C SER A 574 3.07 -2.20 -32.79
N ARG A 575 3.25 -3.52 -32.65
CA ARG A 575 3.84 -4.39 -33.67
C ARG A 575 2.98 -4.51 -34.93
N ASP A 576 1.68 -4.67 -34.76
CA ASP A 576 0.73 -4.88 -35.86
C ASP A 576 -0.58 -4.11 -35.58
N GLY A 577 -0.81 -3.05 -36.34
CA GLY A 577 -2.03 -2.25 -36.26
C GLY A 577 -3.24 -2.86 -36.96
N ILE A 578 -3.03 -3.88 -37.80
CA ILE A 578 -4.08 -4.50 -38.64
C ILE A 578 -4.67 -5.71 -37.92
N ASN A 579 -3.83 -6.62 -37.43
CA ASN A 579 -4.25 -7.85 -36.77
C ASN A 579 -3.39 -8.15 -35.53
N PRO A 580 -3.46 -7.31 -34.48
CA PRO A 580 -2.68 -7.52 -33.28
C PRO A 580 -2.99 -8.88 -32.64
N ASN A 581 -1.95 -9.52 -32.13
CA ASN A 581 -2.04 -10.77 -31.37
C ASN A 581 -0.97 -10.77 -30.28
N VAL A 582 -1.38 -11.16 -29.07
CA VAL A 582 -0.48 -11.31 -27.92
C VAL A 582 0.12 -12.72 -27.94
N ASP A 583 1.37 -12.79 -28.36
CA ASP A 583 2.21 -13.99 -28.39
C ASP A 583 3.18 -14.05 -27.20
N GLU A 584 3.96 -15.13 -27.14
CA GLU A 584 4.92 -15.39 -26.07
C GLU A 584 5.95 -14.26 -25.94
N ASP A 585 6.46 -13.71 -27.04
CA ASP A 585 7.42 -12.61 -27.05
C ASP A 585 6.85 -11.35 -26.37
N ALA A 586 5.62 -10.96 -26.75
CA ALA A 586 4.94 -9.82 -26.15
C ALA A 586 4.69 -10.02 -24.65
N ALA A 587 4.25 -11.22 -24.25
CA ALA A 587 3.99 -11.57 -22.87
C ALA A 587 5.28 -11.60 -22.02
N THR A 588 6.36 -12.15 -22.57
CA THR A 588 7.66 -12.26 -21.90
C THR A 588 8.30 -10.89 -21.73
N TRP A 589 8.36 -10.08 -22.79
CA TRP A 589 8.85 -8.70 -22.71
C TRP A 589 8.10 -7.90 -21.63
N ALA A 590 6.76 -7.99 -21.63
CA ALA A 590 5.93 -7.29 -20.67
C ALA A 590 6.16 -7.78 -19.23
N ALA A 591 6.26 -9.09 -19.02
CA ALA A 591 6.50 -9.68 -17.71
C ALA A 591 7.85 -9.22 -17.15
N THR A 592 8.91 -9.34 -17.94
CA THR A 592 10.27 -8.94 -17.53
C THR A 592 10.36 -7.45 -17.23
N LEU A 593 9.77 -6.59 -18.08
CA LEU A 593 9.78 -5.15 -17.87
C LEU A 593 9.03 -4.77 -16.57
N VAL A 594 7.79 -5.25 -16.40
CA VAL A 594 6.95 -4.87 -15.25
C VAL A 594 7.54 -5.42 -13.95
N GLU A 595 8.08 -6.65 -13.94
CA GLU A 595 8.78 -7.21 -12.79
C GLU A 595 10.00 -6.36 -12.42
N HIS A 596 10.86 -6.06 -13.40
CA HIS A 596 12.04 -5.23 -13.18
C HIS A 596 11.67 -3.86 -12.59
N MET A 597 10.69 -3.17 -13.18
CA MET A 597 10.23 -1.86 -12.70
C MET A 597 9.63 -1.95 -11.29
N THR A 598 8.91 -3.03 -10.96
CA THR A 598 8.32 -3.23 -9.64
C THR A 598 9.41 -3.44 -8.59
N ARG A 599 10.39 -4.30 -8.85
CA ARG A 599 11.55 -4.50 -7.97
C ARG A 599 12.34 -3.22 -7.78
N GLN A 600 12.53 -2.44 -8.86
CA GLN A 600 13.25 -1.18 -8.79
C GLN A 600 12.50 -0.14 -7.94
N LEU A 601 11.17 -0.09 -8.06
CA LEU A 601 10.33 0.76 -7.21
C LEU A 601 10.41 0.33 -5.74
N ILE A 602 10.35 -0.98 -5.43
CA ILE A 602 10.49 -1.52 -4.07
C ILE A 602 11.85 -1.13 -3.48
N TYR A 603 12.93 -1.44 -4.21
CA TYR A 603 14.30 -1.15 -3.78
C TYR A 603 14.49 0.34 -3.47
N LYS A 604 14.09 1.22 -4.40
CA LYS A 604 14.22 2.66 -4.21
C LYS A 604 13.28 3.14 -3.09
N SER A 605 12.05 2.64 -2.99
CA SER A 605 11.09 3.04 -1.94
C SER A 605 11.61 2.71 -0.54
N ASN A 606 12.23 1.54 -0.34
CA ASN A 606 12.87 1.15 0.92
C ASN A 606 13.95 2.14 1.37
N GLY A 607 14.68 2.73 0.41
CA GLY A 607 15.68 3.76 0.67
C GLY A 607 15.13 5.16 0.98
N TRP A 608 13.82 5.39 0.77
CA TRP A 608 13.23 6.73 0.86
C TRP A 608 12.08 6.88 1.85
N ILE A 609 11.29 5.84 2.09
CA ILE A 609 10.13 5.91 2.97
C ILE A 609 10.57 5.72 4.42
N THR A 610 10.19 6.62 5.30
CA THR A 610 10.78 6.73 6.65
C THR A 610 9.74 6.45 7.74
N ARG A 611 10.11 5.67 8.77
CA ARG A 611 9.32 5.46 9.99
C ARG A 611 9.73 6.45 11.08
N GLY A 612 9.18 7.66 11.00
CA GLY A 612 9.49 8.74 11.94
C GLY A 612 10.81 9.48 11.66
N GLN A 613 11.12 10.47 12.50
CA GLN A 613 12.21 11.42 12.22
C GLN A 613 13.61 10.80 12.28
N HIS A 614 13.83 9.85 13.18
CA HIS A 614 15.14 9.21 13.33
C HIS A 614 15.51 8.36 12.10
N ASP A 615 14.56 7.55 11.61
CA ASP A 615 14.74 6.76 10.37
C ASP A 615 14.93 7.68 9.15
N ALA A 616 14.25 8.82 9.12
CA ALA A 616 14.47 9.83 8.09
C ALA A 616 15.91 10.35 8.06
N ASN A 617 16.47 10.68 9.22
CA ASN A 617 17.85 11.15 9.33
C ASN A 617 18.86 10.04 8.91
N ILE A 618 18.61 8.78 9.28
CA ILE A 618 19.44 7.63 8.87
C ILE A 618 19.45 7.51 7.34
N LYS A 619 18.26 7.43 6.72
CA LYS A 619 18.13 7.24 5.28
C LYS A 619 18.68 8.44 4.50
N GLU A 620 18.53 9.65 5.00
CA GLU A 620 19.10 10.85 4.36
C GLU A 620 20.64 10.83 4.34
N ILE A 621 21.28 10.48 5.47
CA ILE A 621 22.73 10.32 5.55
C ILE A 621 23.21 9.20 4.63
N LEU A 622 22.55 8.03 4.67
CA LEU A 622 22.89 6.88 3.82
C LEU A 622 22.80 7.24 2.33
N ARG A 623 21.71 7.87 1.89
CA ARG A 623 21.56 8.34 0.50
C ARG A 623 22.67 9.30 0.10
N ALA A 624 23.03 10.24 0.96
CA ALA A 624 24.12 11.17 0.64
C ALA A 624 25.48 10.46 0.49
N ILE A 625 25.77 9.46 1.32
CA ILE A 625 26.98 8.64 1.19
C ILE A 625 26.94 7.86 -0.13
N ARG A 626 25.83 7.19 -0.44
CA ARG A 626 25.62 6.44 -1.68
C ARG A 626 25.78 7.29 -2.94
N ASN A 627 25.18 8.48 -2.94
CA ASN A 627 25.24 9.42 -4.06
C ASN A 627 26.65 10.02 -4.24
N SER A 628 27.57 9.83 -3.30
CA SER A 628 28.99 10.21 -3.46
C SER A 628 29.80 9.16 -4.24
N GLY A 629 29.15 8.06 -4.64
CA GLY A 629 29.74 7.00 -5.46
C GLY A 629 30.95 6.32 -4.79
N PRO A 630 31.85 5.72 -5.58
CA PRO A 630 33.03 5.01 -5.07
C PRO A 630 33.96 5.90 -4.23
N THR A 631 33.94 7.22 -4.47
CA THR A 631 34.78 8.16 -3.72
C THR A 631 34.36 8.29 -2.26
N GLY A 632 33.10 7.99 -1.93
CA GLY A 632 32.54 8.15 -0.59
C GLY A 632 32.40 9.60 -0.16
N MET A 633 31.84 9.79 1.04
CA MET A 633 31.68 11.11 1.65
C MET A 633 32.63 11.26 2.83
N ASP A 634 33.51 12.27 2.80
CA ASP A 634 34.38 12.55 3.93
C ASP A 634 33.63 13.18 5.11
N ARG A 635 34.12 12.95 6.33
CA ARG A 635 33.47 13.40 7.57
C ARG A 635 33.24 14.91 7.63
N THR A 636 34.09 15.73 7.00
CA THR A 636 33.93 17.19 6.97
C THR A 636 32.78 17.58 6.04
N SER A 637 32.73 16.98 4.85
CA SER A 637 31.63 17.19 3.89
C SER A 637 30.29 16.73 4.45
N LEU A 638 30.26 15.58 5.15
CA LEU A 638 29.07 15.09 5.85
C LEU A 638 28.63 16.06 6.95
N GLY A 639 29.56 16.52 7.80
CA GLY A 639 29.27 17.50 8.84
C GLY A 639 28.74 18.84 8.29
N ARG A 640 29.22 19.27 7.11
CA ARG A 640 28.72 20.47 6.42
C ARG A 640 27.33 20.27 5.82
N LYS A 641 27.05 19.11 5.24
CA LYS A 641 25.76 18.81 4.61
C LYS A 641 24.65 18.64 5.65
N PHE A 642 24.96 18.01 6.78
CA PHE A 642 23.99 17.67 7.83
C PHE A 642 24.13 18.56 9.08
N GLN A 643 24.36 19.87 8.90
CA GLN A 643 24.52 20.83 10.01
C GLN A 643 23.28 20.95 10.91
N HIS A 644 22.10 20.63 10.39
CA HIS A 644 20.85 20.64 11.13
C HIS A 644 20.78 19.56 12.21
N LEU A 645 21.59 18.50 12.11
CA LEU A 645 21.72 17.44 13.13
C LEU A 645 22.80 17.79 14.15
N LYS A 646 22.63 17.33 15.39
CA LYS A 646 23.69 17.48 16.42
C LYS A 646 24.88 16.57 16.08
N SER A 647 26.09 16.96 16.45
CA SER A 647 27.29 16.14 16.16
C SER A 647 27.20 14.73 16.74
N LYS A 648 26.67 14.61 17.96
CA LYS A 648 26.46 13.33 18.62
C LYS A 648 25.48 12.43 17.86
N GLU A 649 24.39 13.00 17.37
CA GLU A 649 23.37 12.30 16.58
C GLU A 649 23.91 11.80 15.24
N ARG A 650 24.70 12.63 14.53
CA ARG A 650 25.39 12.19 13.30
C ARG A 650 26.34 11.02 13.56
N ASP A 651 27.12 11.08 14.64
CA ASP A 651 28.05 10.02 15.00
C ASP A 651 27.32 8.72 15.40
N GLU A 652 26.17 8.82 16.07
CA GLU A 652 25.31 7.67 16.41
C GLU A 652 24.72 7.02 15.14
N ILE A 653 24.21 7.82 14.20
CA ILE A 653 23.71 7.34 12.90
C ILE A 653 24.82 6.66 12.10
N LEU A 654 26.01 7.27 12.01
CA LEU A 654 27.14 6.69 11.28
C LEU A 654 27.60 5.36 11.88
N ARG A 655 27.68 5.27 13.21
CA ARG A 655 27.97 3.98 13.89
C ARG A 655 26.91 2.96 13.58
N HIS A 656 25.63 3.31 13.68
CA HIS A 656 24.54 2.41 13.35
C HIS A 656 24.64 1.88 11.91
N LEU A 657 24.95 2.73 10.93
CA LEU A 657 25.14 2.34 9.54
C LEU A 657 26.38 1.44 9.31
N ILE A 658 27.43 1.59 10.12
CA ILE A 658 28.62 0.72 10.10
C ILE A 658 28.30 -0.63 10.76
N ASP A 659 27.65 -0.61 11.92
CA ASP A 659 27.30 -1.81 12.69
C ASP A 659 26.30 -2.69 11.92
N THR A 660 25.35 -2.07 11.22
CA THR A 660 24.43 -2.75 10.28
C THR A 660 25.05 -3.06 8.92
N CYS A 661 26.35 -2.79 8.76
CA CYS A 661 27.14 -3.04 7.57
C CYS A 661 26.56 -2.46 6.28
N GLN A 662 25.93 -1.30 6.34
CA GLN A 662 25.45 -0.57 5.17
C GLN A 662 26.52 0.33 4.56
N ILE A 663 27.46 0.82 5.39
CA ILE A 663 28.60 1.64 4.98
C ILE A 663 29.90 1.13 5.61
N THR A 664 31.03 1.50 5.03
CA THR A 664 32.37 1.32 5.61
C THR A 664 32.97 2.65 6.02
N GLU A 665 33.81 2.62 7.05
CA GLU A 665 34.67 3.73 7.45
C GLU A 665 36.10 3.44 7.02
N ASP A 666 36.63 4.24 6.10
CA ASP A 666 37.98 4.09 5.58
C ASP A 666 38.79 5.39 5.75
N LEU A 667 40.12 5.29 5.64
CA LEU A 667 40.97 6.47 5.48
C LEU A 667 41.07 6.83 3.99
N SER A 668 41.10 8.13 3.68
CA SER A 668 41.29 8.64 2.33
C SER A 668 42.56 8.10 1.68
N ASP A 669 42.46 7.73 0.41
CA ASP A 669 43.46 7.03 -0.39
C ASP A 669 44.86 7.70 -0.36
N GLU A 670 45.93 6.89 -0.27
CA GLU A 670 47.31 7.38 -0.07
C GLU A 670 47.89 8.13 -1.29
N SER A 671 47.20 8.06 -2.42
CA SER A 671 47.61 8.62 -3.72
C SER A 671 47.41 10.14 -3.86
N ARG A 672 46.67 10.79 -2.95
CA ARG A 672 46.40 12.25 -3.02
C ARG A 672 47.20 13.03 -1.96
N PRO A 673 47.90 14.13 -2.32
CA PRO A 673 48.64 14.93 -1.34
C PRO A 673 47.66 15.70 -0.43
N GLY A 674 47.53 15.27 0.83
CA GLY A 674 46.70 15.91 1.84
C GLY A 674 46.64 15.15 3.17
N PRO A 675 46.11 15.76 4.25
CA PRO A 675 45.93 15.07 5.53
C PRO A 675 44.93 13.92 5.38
N LYS A 676 45.21 12.76 5.98
CA LYS A 676 44.32 11.59 5.99
C LYS A 676 42.96 11.98 6.57
N ARG A 677 41.88 11.75 5.81
CA ARG A 677 40.50 12.03 6.21
C ARG A 677 39.73 10.73 6.39
N ILE A 678 38.80 10.71 7.33
CA ILE A 678 37.82 9.64 7.44
C ILE A 678 36.80 9.80 6.32
N VAL A 679 36.60 8.73 5.54
CA VAL A 679 35.68 8.66 4.40
C VAL A 679 34.71 7.52 4.63
N TYR A 680 33.42 7.82 4.47
CA TYR A 680 32.35 6.82 4.53
C TYR A 680 31.97 6.39 3.12
N ARG A 681 31.93 5.08 2.85
CA ARG A 681 31.57 4.51 1.53
C ARG A 681 30.43 3.52 1.65
N ASP A 682 29.62 3.38 0.61
CA ASP A 682 28.67 2.25 0.54
C ASP A 682 29.47 0.94 0.50
N ARG A 683 29.03 -0.06 1.28
CA ARG A 683 29.70 -1.37 1.36
C ARG A 683 29.87 -2.05 0.00
N ARG A 684 28.99 -1.77 -0.97
CA ARG A 684 29.07 -2.29 -2.36
C ARG A 684 30.33 -1.86 -3.10
N TYR A 685 31.01 -0.80 -2.66
CA TYR A 685 32.26 -0.33 -3.25
C TYR A 685 33.52 -0.84 -2.53
N LYS A 686 33.38 -1.79 -1.61
CA LYS A 686 34.54 -2.41 -0.97
C LYS A 686 35.18 -3.41 -1.95
N SER A 687 36.37 -3.07 -2.43
CA SER A 687 37.27 -3.98 -3.15
C SER A 687 37.81 -5.09 -2.26
#